data_AF-A0A8T1URP7-F1
#
_entry.id   AF-A0A8T1URP7-F1
#
_cell.length_a   1.000
_cell.length_b   1.000
_cell.length_c   1.000
_cell.angle_alpha   90.00
_cell.angle_beta   90.00
_cell.angle_gamma   90.00
#
_symmetry.space_group_name_H-M   'P 1'
#
loop_
_entity.id
_entity.type
_entity.pdbx_description
1 polymer ?
#
loop_
_entity_poly.entity_id
_entity_poly.type
_entity_poly.pdbx_seq_one_letter_code
_entity_poly.pdbx_strand_id
1 'polypeptide(L)'
;MTSTKCDDDGTCYFYIEAVDDVSEITVYNSYLNPPQYENVSFFYRAGMVQSWNKFCYQGGIWMMGNLGRAIFSASTSRMWPFSYNKCEPDIFDPTNQRISACDDDPGYGLNQNQGRGAPEIDILEGGGVAISSSLQIAPGMPSEFRLFPAEKKYDAENMYCVYQYNCETPGANLIDIPTAYYEKERGHKSWYQGLRYASNNFCGPSADEKQDIDTIKASLKAGITDNTCTVETCPASLDPNSNLELIDGVGSDYWGINSNVCTGRSFNWPLSIALMRLHRLVPSVIAVVWMTFTSVTTAKNATTADATYPTRSGIKTWVDPDTPKDHQTYKSSRGRQWDLVMSDEFNTPNRSFRPGDDHIWTSLEKPDGVNGALELYSHNMTSTKCDEDGTCYFYIKSVDEVNVIHVYNMYTHPPGYVDAYFFYRSGMVQSWNKFCYQGGMIEVRVQLPGAVSVESGNPDLAKGDNAKVETGKYYPTWPGIWMMGNLGRAIFSASTNRMWPFSYDKCEPDLFEPSYQRISACNDNPGYGLNPNQGRGAPEIDVLEGGGSLVSSSLQIGPGMPDEYRIYGVEYSSGDSYSCIYAAGCKTKGANYVGVPTAYYEKRGHKSWYQGLRYAANNHCSSSADAKQDYDTIAASIKTGITENTCSAETCPGSNDVNGDLGLIDDTGTGHWGINSNGTCYPLFNVYTGAYLCDPDNSFPKCASPRNESTTPKSNAMSSFNYQMDAISANWPVHLGAYTDYVVYQLEWVTGKNGYVRWMLQGSPLFEVPSESIWDVPQNSNKTNPQKIMLEEPMYIIFNVALSSSWGATPPNPGKECRGDGSDEAVNKICDAFPLYLKIDYIRLYQDLGDDLKDDNYMQVGCDPASHPTKKWIQAHIDEYQDDDNHHKEVAGKAFCTVDDDCTIGGTLGKTALKTGKCVKSRCECSYSSSWGGPRCTTAISSSSSSTTQTFSSLSSYGPPMGLSVGVAAVLIFFSFVSVMWSVKNQNKEALQLKKQVKTTAQMSPVHEDVQLQQVKRSSERHSQRRLKDNYSQNFV
;
A
#
# COMPACT_ATOMS: atom_id res chain seq x y z
N MET A 1 -11.65 -1.60 -28.85
CA MET A 1 -12.96 -1.62 -28.15
C MET A 1 -12.87 -1.10 -26.71
N THR A 2 -11.84 -1.49 -25.95
CA THR A 2 -11.34 -0.66 -24.85
C THR A 2 -9.82 -0.54 -24.97
N SER A 3 -9.27 0.65 -24.76
CA SER A 3 -7.83 0.92 -24.91
C SER A 3 -7.49 2.31 -24.38
N THR A 4 -6.35 2.47 -23.71
CA THR A 4 -5.75 3.80 -23.53
C THR A 4 -4.99 4.19 -24.80
N LYS A 5 -5.10 5.44 -25.24
CA LYS A 5 -4.16 6.05 -26.19
C LYS A 5 -3.79 7.44 -25.70
N CYS A 6 -2.61 7.93 -26.06
CA CYS A 6 -2.18 9.28 -25.76
C CYS A 6 -2.02 10.06 -27.06
N ASP A 7 -2.43 11.33 -27.05
CA ASP A 7 -2.11 12.27 -28.13
C ASP A 7 -0.61 12.65 -28.07
N ASP A 8 -0.09 13.24 -29.15
CA ASP A 8 1.33 13.61 -29.30
C ASP A 8 1.81 14.66 -28.26
N ASP A 9 0.90 15.29 -27.50
CA ASP A 9 1.23 16.20 -26.38
C ASP A 9 1.39 15.50 -25.01
N GLY A 10 1.18 14.18 -24.96
CA GLY A 10 1.25 13.37 -23.74
C GLY A 10 -0.07 13.20 -22.99
N THR A 11 -1.17 13.79 -23.46
CA THR A 11 -2.50 13.62 -22.85
C THR A 11 -3.06 12.24 -23.17
N CYS A 12 -3.23 11.39 -22.16
CA CYS A 12 -3.73 10.02 -22.30
C CYS A 12 -5.23 9.90 -21.96
N TYR A 13 -6.00 9.29 -22.87
CA TYR A 13 -7.44 9.07 -22.73
C TYR A 13 -7.77 7.58 -22.76
N PHE A 14 -8.78 7.17 -21.99
CA PHE A 14 -9.35 5.84 -22.05
C PHE A 14 -10.48 5.81 -23.08
N TYR A 15 -10.25 5.11 -24.20
CA TYR A 15 -11.22 4.98 -25.28
C TYR A 15 -12.13 3.77 -25.06
N ILE A 16 -13.40 4.00 -25.35
CA ILE A 16 -14.40 2.97 -25.58
C ILE A 16 -14.80 3.07 -27.04
N GLU A 17 -14.65 1.96 -27.74
CA GLU A 17 -14.89 1.83 -29.18
C GLU A 17 -15.91 0.70 -29.36
N ALA A 18 -16.93 0.97 -30.18
CA ALA A 18 -17.84 -0.05 -30.70
C ALA A 18 -17.51 -0.29 -32.18
N VAL A 19 -17.66 -1.53 -32.63
CA VAL A 19 -17.37 -1.95 -34.01
C VAL A 19 -18.57 -2.65 -34.63
N ASP A 20 -18.72 -2.49 -35.95
CA ASP A 20 -19.61 -3.28 -36.79
C ASP A 20 -18.98 -4.67 -36.97
N ASP A 21 -19.64 -5.70 -36.41
CA ASP A 21 -19.11 -7.07 -36.29
C ASP A 21 -20.27 -8.06 -36.15
N VAL A 22 -20.74 -8.55 -37.30
CA VAL A 22 -21.90 -9.45 -37.40
C VAL A 22 -21.54 -10.84 -36.89
N SER A 23 -21.96 -11.14 -35.66
CA SER A 23 -21.67 -12.38 -34.95
C SER A 23 -22.97 -13.11 -34.57
N GLU A 24 -23.17 -14.31 -35.12
CA GLU A 24 -24.26 -15.19 -34.68
C GLU A 24 -23.85 -15.95 -33.42
N ILE A 25 -24.63 -15.80 -32.36
CA ILE A 25 -24.36 -16.43 -31.06
C ILE A 25 -25.58 -17.21 -30.62
N THR A 26 -25.40 -18.51 -30.35
CA THR A 26 -26.44 -19.35 -29.75
C THR A 26 -26.59 -19.00 -28.27
N VAL A 27 -27.67 -18.33 -27.89
CA VAL A 27 -27.96 -17.90 -26.51
C VAL A 27 -29.08 -18.73 -25.89
N TYR A 28 -28.99 -19.03 -24.60
CA TYR A 28 -30.07 -19.68 -23.86
C TYR A 28 -31.10 -18.63 -23.42
N ASN A 29 -32.30 -18.67 -24.00
CA ASN A 29 -33.35 -17.71 -23.73
C ASN A 29 -34.39 -18.31 -22.77
N SER A 30 -34.28 -17.94 -21.50
CA SER A 30 -35.17 -18.39 -20.41
C SER A 30 -36.55 -17.74 -20.38
N TYR A 31 -36.82 -16.77 -21.26
CA TYR A 31 -38.12 -16.08 -21.33
C TYR A 31 -39.08 -16.71 -22.36
N LEU A 32 -38.58 -17.65 -23.17
CA LEU A 32 -39.40 -18.47 -24.06
C LEU A 32 -40.09 -19.59 -23.27
N ASN A 33 -41.16 -20.13 -23.83
CA ASN A 33 -41.87 -21.26 -23.24
C ASN A 33 -42.17 -22.32 -24.32
N PRO A 34 -41.43 -23.44 -24.37
CA PRO A 34 -40.37 -23.83 -23.43
C PRO A 34 -39.08 -22.98 -23.56
N PRO A 35 -38.29 -22.82 -22.49
CA PRO A 35 -36.95 -22.25 -22.55
C PRO A 35 -36.02 -23.03 -23.49
N GLN A 36 -35.41 -22.34 -24.45
CA GLN A 36 -34.61 -22.97 -25.51
C GLN A 36 -33.35 -22.16 -25.86
N TYR A 37 -32.45 -22.79 -26.62
CA TYR A 37 -31.31 -22.12 -27.24
C TYR A 37 -31.73 -21.56 -28.59
N GLU A 38 -31.43 -20.29 -28.85
CA GLU A 38 -31.71 -19.61 -30.13
C GLU A 38 -30.45 -18.95 -30.67
N ASN A 39 -30.27 -18.97 -31.99
CA ASN A 39 -29.23 -18.19 -32.64
C ASN A 39 -29.70 -16.74 -32.76
N VAL A 40 -28.98 -15.82 -32.13
CA VAL A 40 -29.21 -14.38 -32.23
C VAL A 40 -28.02 -13.74 -32.95
N SER A 41 -28.31 -13.02 -34.03
CA SER A 41 -27.31 -12.26 -34.78
C SER A 41 -27.08 -10.91 -34.10
N PHE A 42 -25.90 -10.70 -33.55
CA PHE A 42 -25.46 -9.41 -33.01
C PHE A 42 -24.70 -8.66 -34.11
N PHE A 43 -25.17 -7.47 -34.47
CA PHE A 43 -24.57 -6.66 -35.57
C PHE A 43 -23.45 -5.73 -35.09
N TYR A 44 -23.45 -5.39 -33.80
CA TYR A 44 -22.49 -4.48 -33.19
C TYR A 44 -21.87 -5.11 -31.96
N ARG A 45 -20.59 -4.82 -31.76
CA ARG A 45 -19.82 -5.23 -30.58
C ARG A 45 -19.34 -3.99 -29.86
N ALA A 46 -19.39 -4.02 -28.53
CA ALA A 46 -18.87 -2.98 -27.66
C ALA A 46 -18.13 -3.64 -26.47
N GLY A 47 -17.19 -2.93 -25.85
CA GLY A 47 -16.53 -3.38 -24.63
C GLY A 47 -17.43 -3.27 -23.38
N MET A 48 -17.01 -3.90 -22.28
CA MET A 48 -17.59 -3.62 -20.95
C MET A 48 -16.60 -3.81 -19.80
N VAL A 49 -16.24 -2.73 -19.09
CA VAL A 49 -15.24 -2.69 -17.99
C VAL A 49 -15.92 -2.54 -16.62
N GLN A 50 -16.59 -3.61 -16.21
CA GLN A 50 -17.11 -3.75 -14.86
C GLN A 50 -16.07 -4.35 -13.90
N SER A 51 -16.24 -4.12 -12.60
CA SER A 51 -15.24 -4.50 -11.58
C SER A 51 -15.86 -4.86 -10.21
N TRP A 52 -17.18 -5.01 -10.14
CA TRP A 52 -18.00 -5.48 -9.00
C TRP A 52 -17.22 -6.06 -7.81
N ASN A 53 -17.34 -5.40 -6.66
CA ASN A 53 -16.42 -5.32 -5.51
C ASN A 53 -15.23 -4.32 -5.62
N LYS A 54 -14.94 -3.71 -6.79
CA LYS A 54 -13.92 -2.63 -6.98
C LYS A 54 -14.29 -1.56 -8.07
N PHE A 55 -15.49 -0.94 -8.02
CA PHE A 55 -15.97 0.28 -8.77
C PHE A 55 -16.19 0.22 -10.33
N CYS A 56 -17.45 0.11 -10.79
CA CYS A 56 -17.84 -0.36 -12.15
C CYS A 56 -17.90 0.67 -13.33
N TYR A 57 -17.96 0.12 -14.55
CA TYR A 57 -18.33 0.70 -15.86
C TYR A 57 -19.13 -0.39 -16.66
N GLN A 58 -19.81 -0.21 -17.79
CA GLN A 58 -19.56 0.58 -19.01
C GLN A 58 -20.83 0.66 -19.89
N GLY A 59 -20.80 1.54 -20.90
CA GLY A 59 -21.92 1.85 -21.82
C GLY A 59 -22.35 3.29 -21.58
N GLY A 60 -22.45 3.62 -20.30
CA GLY A 60 -22.33 4.96 -19.73
C GLY A 60 -21.34 4.98 -18.57
N ILE A 61 -21.20 6.13 -17.89
CA ILE A 61 -20.74 6.16 -16.49
C ILE A 61 -21.95 5.75 -15.63
N TRP A 62 -21.91 4.60 -14.96
CA TRP A 62 -23.00 4.17 -14.08
C TRP A 62 -22.54 3.25 -12.93
N MET A 63 -23.31 3.26 -11.84
CA MET A 63 -22.98 2.62 -10.57
C MET A 63 -24.14 1.75 -10.07
N MET A 64 -23.99 0.43 -10.12
CA MET A 64 -24.92 -0.53 -9.52
C MET A 64 -24.49 -0.92 -8.09
N GLY A 65 -25.46 -1.00 -7.18
CA GLY A 65 -25.24 -1.49 -5.81
C GLY A 65 -24.69 -2.92 -5.77
N ASN A 66 -23.64 -3.13 -4.97
CA ASN A 66 -22.75 -4.30 -5.01
C ASN A 66 -23.39 -5.70 -4.73
N LEU A 67 -24.70 -5.78 -4.46
CA LEU A 67 -25.42 -7.06 -4.36
C LEU A 67 -25.80 -7.63 -5.74
N GLY A 68 -25.82 -6.81 -6.78
CA GLY A 68 -25.99 -7.21 -8.17
C GLY A 68 -24.71 -6.94 -8.97
N ARG A 69 -24.48 -7.74 -10.01
CA ARG A 69 -23.38 -7.55 -10.96
C ARG A 69 -23.96 -7.35 -12.36
N ALA A 70 -23.72 -6.17 -12.91
CA ALA A 70 -24.03 -5.77 -14.28
C ALA A 70 -23.83 -6.89 -15.31
N ILE A 71 -24.79 -7.07 -16.23
CA ILE A 71 -24.97 -8.19 -17.20
C ILE A 71 -25.03 -9.63 -16.64
N PHE A 72 -24.75 -9.89 -15.36
CA PHE A 72 -24.87 -11.24 -14.77
C PHE A 72 -26.27 -11.45 -14.16
N SER A 73 -27.22 -11.87 -15.01
CA SER A 73 -28.63 -12.11 -14.66
C SER A 73 -28.85 -12.94 -13.38
N ALA A 74 -28.03 -13.95 -13.11
CA ALA A 74 -28.09 -14.77 -11.89
C ALA A 74 -27.78 -14.00 -10.58
N SER A 75 -27.20 -12.80 -10.69
CA SER A 75 -26.94 -11.88 -9.58
C SER A 75 -27.89 -10.67 -9.55
N THR A 76 -28.32 -10.17 -10.71
CA THR A 76 -29.23 -9.02 -10.81
C THR A 76 -30.70 -9.40 -10.69
N SER A 77 -31.09 -10.63 -11.03
CA SER A 77 -32.47 -11.10 -10.88
C SER A 77 -32.95 -10.97 -9.43
N ARG A 78 -34.07 -10.25 -9.25
CA ARG A 78 -34.68 -9.87 -7.96
C ARG A 78 -33.77 -9.06 -7.03
N MET A 79 -32.66 -8.52 -7.54
CA MET A 79 -31.72 -7.67 -6.78
C MET A 79 -31.63 -6.28 -7.39
N TRP A 80 -31.49 -6.19 -8.70
CA TRP A 80 -31.56 -4.95 -9.45
C TRP A 80 -32.99 -4.68 -9.94
N PRO A 81 -33.45 -3.42 -9.98
CA PRO A 81 -32.81 -2.22 -9.43
C PRO A 81 -33.31 -1.90 -8.00
N PHE A 82 -33.45 -2.89 -7.11
CA PHE A 82 -34.19 -2.69 -5.86
C PHE A 82 -33.52 -1.71 -4.89
N SER A 83 -34.33 -0.83 -4.29
CA SER A 83 -33.94 0.08 -3.21
C SER A 83 -34.86 -0.01 -1.98
N TYR A 84 -35.78 -0.97 -1.96
CA TYR A 84 -36.84 -1.08 -0.95
C TYR A 84 -36.35 -1.71 0.35
N ASN A 85 -36.84 -1.18 1.47
CA ASN A 85 -36.49 -1.60 2.82
C ASN A 85 -37.68 -1.44 3.79
N LYS A 86 -38.83 -1.99 3.42
CA LYS A 86 -40.04 -2.01 4.26
C LYS A 86 -40.87 -3.26 3.99
N CYS A 87 -41.39 -3.91 5.03
CA CYS A 87 -42.23 -5.11 4.87
C CYS A 87 -43.71 -4.71 4.75
N GLU A 88 -44.23 -4.74 3.53
CA GLU A 88 -45.63 -4.41 3.20
C GLU A 88 -46.16 -5.41 2.15
N PRO A 89 -46.40 -6.67 2.53
CA PRO A 89 -46.77 -7.73 1.59
C PRO A 89 -48.11 -7.47 0.88
N ASP A 90 -48.97 -6.64 1.49
CA ASP A 90 -50.26 -6.21 0.95
C ASP A 90 -50.13 -5.13 -0.16
N ILE A 91 -48.94 -4.53 -0.31
CA ILE A 91 -48.62 -3.47 -1.29
C ILE A 91 -47.61 -3.96 -2.33
N PHE A 92 -46.63 -4.78 -1.91
CA PHE A 92 -45.60 -5.34 -2.76
C PHE A 92 -45.29 -6.78 -2.34
N ASP A 93 -45.51 -7.74 -3.24
CA ASP A 93 -45.14 -9.15 -3.02
C ASP A 93 -43.62 -9.24 -2.75
N PRO A 94 -43.22 -9.57 -1.50
CA PRO A 94 -41.83 -9.47 -1.07
C PRO A 94 -40.94 -10.48 -1.78
N THR A 95 -41.50 -11.54 -2.36
CA THR A 95 -40.70 -12.57 -3.05
C THR A 95 -40.03 -12.03 -4.32
N ASN A 96 -40.48 -10.90 -4.86
CA ASN A 96 -39.86 -10.25 -6.02
C ASN A 96 -38.56 -9.52 -5.68
N GLN A 97 -38.27 -9.28 -4.39
CA GLN A 97 -36.99 -8.79 -3.89
C GLN A 97 -36.24 -9.94 -3.19
N ARG A 98 -34.99 -10.19 -3.57
CA ARG A 98 -34.20 -11.36 -3.15
C ARG A 98 -33.67 -11.28 -1.71
N ILE A 99 -33.58 -10.07 -1.18
CA ILE A 99 -33.28 -9.78 0.23
C ILE A 99 -34.34 -8.77 0.66
N SER A 100 -35.41 -9.25 1.26
CA SER A 100 -36.61 -8.47 1.58
C SER A 100 -36.60 -7.98 3.02
N ALA A 101 -37.28 -6.87 3.28
CA ALA A 101 -37.53 -6.41 4.64
C ALA A 101 -38.54 -7.31 5.39
N CYS A 102 -39.20 -8.25 4.71
CA CYS A 102 -40.01 -9.30 5.32
C CYS A 102 -39.22 -10.57 5.69
N ASP A 103 -37.90 -10.61 5.46
CA ASP A 103 -37.10 -11.80 5.74
C ASP A 103 -36.67 -11.83 7.22
N ASP A 104 -37.34 -12.69 8.01
CA ASP A 104 -36.98 -13.01 9.40
C ASP A 104 -35.54 -13.56 9.53
N ASP A 105 -35.02 -14.21 8.49
CA ASP A 105 -33.63 -14.67 8.39
C ASP A 105 -33.17 -14.70 6.91
N PRO A 106 -32.53 -13.62 6.41
CA PRO A 106 -31.96 -13.59 5.06
C PRO A 106 -30.63 -14.36 4.93
N GLY A 107 -30.10 -14.92 6.03
CA GLY A 107 -28.84 -15.67 6.07
C GLY A 107 -27.60 -14.84 5.71
N TYR A 108 -26.48 -15.54 5.48
CA TYR A 108 -25.24 -15.01 4.89
C TYR A 108 -24.64 -13.75 5.57
N GLY A 109 -24.92 -13.51 6.85
CA GLY A 109 -24.47 -12.32 7.59
C GLY A 109 -25.25 -11.04 7.25
N LEU A 110 -26.41 -11.15 6.62
CA LEU A 110 -27.33 -10.05 6.36
C LEU A 110 -28.22 -9.78 7.59
N ASN A 111 -28.65 -8.53 7.77
CA ASN A 111 -29.50 -8.15 8.90
C ASN A 111 -30.94 -8.62 8.67
N GLN A 112 -31.54 -9.25 9.68
CA GLN A 112 -32.97 -9.60 9.70
C GLN A 112 -33.85 -8.37 9.47
N ASN A 113 -34.97 -8.53 8.77
CA ASN A 113 -35.93 -7.46 8.45
C ASN A 113 -35.32 -6.26 7.68
N GLN A 114 -34.16 -6.42 7.01
CA GLN A 114 -33.54 -5.37 6.19
C GLN A 114 -33.62 -5.71 4.70
N GLY A 115 -34.54 -5.05 4.01
CA GLY A 115 -34.61 -5.09 2.55
C GLY A 115 -33.37 -4.46 1.92
N ARG A 116 -32.77 -5.17 0.98
CA ARG A 116 -31.52 -4.80 0.32
C ARG A 116 -31.62 -5.06 -1.18
N GLY A 117 -30.86 -4.32 -1.96
CA GLY A 117 -30.92 -4.41 -3.42
C GLY A 117 -29.66 -3.88 -4.09
N ALA A 118 -29.73 -3.82 -5.41
CA ALA A 118 -28.71 -3.34 -6.31
C ALA A 118 -29.30 -2.19 -7.15
N PRO A 119 -29.63 -1.04 -6.55
CA PRO A 119 -30.12 0.11 -7.30
C PRO A 119 -29.00 0.64 -8.20
N GLU A 120 -29.36 1.36 -9.25
CA GLU A 120 -28.44 1.80 -10.29
C GLU A 120 -28.53 3.31 -10.46
N ILE A 121 -27.36 3.97 -10.48
CA ILE A 121 -27.20 5.41 -10.62
C ILE A 121 -26.35 5.67 -11.85
N ASP A 122 -26.98 6.24 -12.87
CA ASP A 122 -26.36 6.54 -14.14
C ASP A 122 -25.87 7.99 -14.08
N ILE A 123 -24.57 8.17 -14.08
CA ILE A 123 -23.92 9.48 -14.06
C ILE A 123 -23.93 10.08 -15.46
N LEU A 124 -23.70 9.26 -16.50
CA LEU A 124 -23.88 9.59 -17.92
C LEU A 124 -24.26 8.34 -18.70
N GLU A 125 -25.49 8.21 -19.20
CA GLU A 125 -25.90 7.16 -20.16
C GLU A 125 -26.60 7.81 -21.36
N GLY A 126 -26.29 7.40 -22.59
CA GLY A 126 -26.98 7.91 -23.78
C GLY A 126 -26.17 7.82 -25.06
N GLY A 127 -26.77 8.24 -26.17
CA GLY A 127 -26.15 8.22 -27.49
C GLY A 127 -26.88 9.11 -28.49
N GLY A 128 -26.14 9.59 -29.50
CA GLY A 128 -26.67 10.56 -30.47
C GLY A 128 -26.63 11.99 -29.92
N VAL A 129 -27.80 12.62 -29.78
CA VAL A 129 -27.93 14.07 -29.48
C VAL A 129 -28.13 14.41 -28.01
N ALA A 130 -28.25 13.41 -27.12
CA ALA A 130 -28.48 13.60 -25.70
C ALA A 130 -27.72 12.57 -24.85
N ILE A 131 -27.42 12.96 -23.61
CA ILE A 131 -26.90 12.10 -22.55
C ILE A 131 -27.81 12.34 -21.33
N SER A 132 -28.30 11.26 -20.72
CA SER A 132 -29.07 11.29 -19.48
C SER A 132 -28.22 10.98 -18.25
N SER A 133 -28.72 11.39 -17.09
CA SER A 133 -28.28 10.89 -15.79
C SER A 133 -29.54 10.42 -15.05
N SER A 134 -29.53 9.20 -14.52
CA SER A 134 -30.74 8.52 -14.02
C SER A 134 -30.52 7.80 -12.69
N LEU A 135 -31.63 7.51 -12.02
CA LEU A 135 -31.69 6.68 -10.81
C LEU A 135 -32.73 5.60 -11.07
N GLN A 136 -32.27 4.37 -11.32
CA GLN A 136 -33.13 3.22 -11.52
C GLN A 136 -33.41 2.55 -10.18
N ILE A 137 -34.69 2.40 -9.85
CA ILE A 137 -35.18 1.94 -8.54
C ILE A 137 -36.38 1.00 -8.68
N ALA A 138 -36.44 0.00 -7.80
CA ALA A 138 -37.57 -0.92 -7.66
C ALA A 138 -38.02 -1.10 -6.18
N PRO A 139 -39.33 -1.31 -5.89
CA PRO A 139 -40.48 -1.31 -6.81
C PRO A 139 -40.63 -0.04 -7.65
N GLY A 140 -40.94 -0.22 -8.92
CA GLY A 140 -41.14 0.89 -9.85
C GLY A 140 -42.47 1.61 -9.60
N MET A 141 -42.57 2.86 -10.05
CA MET A 141 -43.77 3.71 -9.87
C MET A 141 -45.07 2.97 -10.22
N PRO A 142 -46.16 3.07 -9.42
CA PRO A 142 -47.48 2.65 -9.87
C PRO A 142 -47.88 3.42 -11.13
N SER A 143 -48.67 2.81 -12.02
CA SER A 143 -49.02 3.40 -13.33
C SER A 143 -49.71 4.76 -13.20
N GLU A 144 -50.51 4.96 -12.16
CA GLU A 144 -51.18 6.22 -11.83
C GLU A 144 -50.23 7.38 -11.50
N PHE A 145 -48.93 7.14 -11.26
CA PHE A 145 -47.92 8.19 -11.01
C PHE A 145 -46.94 8.43 -12.16
N ARG A 146 -47.07 7.69 -13.29
CA ARG A 146 -46.20 7.80 -14.47
C ARG A 146 -46.73 8.81 -15.51
N LEU A 147 -46.03 8.98 -16.64
CA LEU A 147 -46.58 9.60 -17.85
C LEU A 147 -47.87 8.89 -18.30
N PHE A 148 -48.80 9.53 -19.02
CA PHE A 148 -49.91 8.77 -19.63
C PHE A 148 -49.37 7.87 -20.75
N PRO A 149 -49.87 6.63 -20.90
CA PRO A 149 -49.53 5.80 -22.05
C PRO A 149 -50.16 6.39 -23.32
N ALA A 150 -49.42 6.39 -24.42
CA ALA A 150 -49.94 6.75 -25.74
C ALA A 150 -51.14 5.84 -26.09
N GLU A 151 -52.34 6.42 -26.20
CA GLU A 151 -53.57 5.67 -26.41
C GLU A 151 -53.78 5.35 -27.90
N LYS A 152 -54.11 4.09 -28.22
CA LYS A 152 -54.35 3.61 -29.61
C LYS A 152 -55.49 4.31 -30.38
N LYS A 153 -56.25 5.21 -29.76
CA LYS A 153 -57.25 6.08 -30.43
C LYS A 153 -56.68 7.40 -30.95
N TYR A 154 -55.49 7.79 -30.49
CA TYR A 154 -54.76 8.97 -30.93
C TYR A 154 -53.47 8.52 -31.65
N ASP A 155 -52.59 7.81 -30.96
CA ASP A 155 -51.24 7.47 -31.43
C ASP A 155 -51.16 6.08 -32.12
N ALA A 156 -52.21 5.71 -32.85
CA ALA A 156 -52.42 4.35 -33.38
C ALA A 156 -51.24 3.83 -34.24
N GLU A 157 -50.64 4.72 -35.04
CA GLU A 157 -49.58 4.39 -36.00
C GLU A 157 -48.17 4.58 -35.42
N ASN A 158 -48.02 5.29 -34.29
CA ASN A 158 -46.72 5.54 -33.65
C ASN A 158 -46.81 5.57 -32.11
N MET A 159 -46.94 4.39 -31.49
CA MET A 159 -46.89 4.26 -30.02
C MET A 159 -45.53 4.66 -29.39
N TYR A 160 -44.52 4.99 -30.20
CA TYR A 160 -43.20 5.47 -29.77
C TYR A 160 -43.09 7.01 -29.79
N CYS A 161 -44.19 7.72 -30.11
CA CYS A 161 -44.28 9.19 -30.10
C CYS A 161 -43.78 9.85 -28.80
N VAL A 162 -43.89 9.13 -27.67
CA VAL A 162 -43.43 9.54 -26.34
C VAL A 162 -41.95 9.93 -26.36
N TYR A 163 -41.11 9.14 -27.04
CA TYR A 163 -39.66 9.37 -27.14
C TYR A 163 -39.29 10.52 -28.10
N GLN A 164 -40.29 11.11 -28.78
CA GLN A 164 -40.15 12.25 -29.67
C GLN A 164 -40.97 13.46 -29.19
N TYR A 165 -41.61 13.37 -28.01
CA TYR A 165 -42.47 14.40 -27.42
C TYR A 165 -43.59 14.90 -28.36
N ASN A 166 -44.09 14.03 -29.24
CA ASN A 166 -45.01 14.39 -30.34
C ASN A 166 -46.30 13.56 -30.41
N CYS A 167 -46.70 12.90 -29.32
CA CYS A 167 -47.99 12.21 -29.22
C CYS A 167 -49.17 13.20 -29.29
N GLU A 168 -50.27 12.72 -29.88
CA GLU A 168 -51.58 13.36 -29.83
C GLU A 168 -52.34 13.04 -28.53
N THR A 169 -52.03 11.94 -27.82
CA THR A 169 -52.59 11.68 -26.49
C THR A 169 -52.21 12.80 -25.50
N PRO A 170 -53.18 13.50 -24.88
CA PRO A 170 -52.90 14.48 -23.83
C PRO A 170 -52.17 13.85 -22.65
N GLY A 171 -51.07 14.45 -22.20
CA GLY A 171 -50.28 13.93 -21.08
C GLY A 171 -49.37 12.74 -21.40
N ALA A 172 -49.25 12.35 -22.67
CA ALA A 172 -48.30 11.31 -23.11
C ALA A 172 -46.94 11.88 -23.58
N ASN A 173 -46.78 13.20 -23.63
CA ASN A 173 -45.50 13.84 -24.00
C ASN A 173 -44.67 14.19 -22.78
N LEU A 174 -45.23 14.99 -21.86
CA LEU A 174 -44.50 15.55 -20.71
C LEU A 174 -45.26 15.35 -19.40
N ILE A 175 -44.49 15.24 -18.32
CA ILE A 175 -45.04 14.87 -17.02
C ILE A 175 -45.80 16.05 -16.40
N ASP A 176 -47.00 15.78 -15.87
CA ASP A 176 -47.94 16.79 -15.35
C ASP A 176 -48.29 17.94 -16.34
N ILE A 177 -48.17 17.68 -17.66
CA ILE A 177 -48.49 18.61 -18.77
C ILE A 177 -49.36 17.87 -19.82
N PRO A 178 -50.56 18.36 -20.20
CA PRO A 178 -51.22 19.57 -19.72
C PRO A 178 -51.64 19.46 -18.25
N THR A 179 -51.40 20.50 -17.47
CA THR A 179 -51.61 20.49 -16.00
C THR A 179 -53.08 20.23 -15.65
N ALA A 180 -53.99 20.93 -16.33
CA ALA A 180 -55.44 20.74 -16.13
C ALA A 180 -55.96 19.36 -16.58
N TYR A 181 -55.23 18.64 -17.44
CA TYR A 181 -55.58 17.27 -17.82
C TYR A 181 -55.16 16.27 -16.73
N TYR A 182 -53.94 16.41 -16.21
CA TYR A 182 -53.48 15.62 -15.06
C TYR A 182 -54.35 15.82 -13.81
N GLU A 183 -54.66 17.07 -13.47
CA GLU A 183 -55.57 17.40 -12.36
C GLU A 183 -56.97 16.80 -12.55
N LYS A 184 -57.49 16.77 -13.78
CA LYS A 184 -58.83 16.24 -14.09
C LYS A 184 -58.90 14.71 -14.10
N GLU A 185 -57.94 14.03 -14.73
CA GLU A 185 -57.99 12.58 -14.93
C GLU A 185 -57.38 11.77 -13.77
N ARG A 186 -56.57 12.40 -12.90
CA ARG A 186 -55.93 11.74 -11.75
C ARG A 186 -56.19 12.41 -10.40
N GLY A 187 -56.40 13.73 -10.36
CA GLY A 187 -56.59 14.46 -9.10
C GLY A 187 -55.33 14.61 -8.24
N HIS A 188 -54.18 14.14 -8.71
CA HIS A 188 -52.88 14.25 -8.06
C HIS A 188 -51.75 14.40 -9.09
N LYS A 189 -50.60 14.89 -8.62
CA LYS A 189 -49.37 14.99 -9.43
C LYS A 189 -48.70 13.63 -9.63
N SER A 190 -47.82 13.56 -10.61
CA SER A 190 -46.85 12.48 -10.80
C SER A 190 -45.88 12.32 -9.61
N TRP A 191 -45.03 11.28 -9.65
CA TRP A 191 -43.96 11.11 -8.66
C TRP A 191 -42.72 12.01 -8.91
N TYR A 192 -42.61 12.64 -10.09
CA TYR A 192 -41.50 13.53 -10.42
C TYR A 192 -41.72 14.89 -9.74
N GLN A 193 -41.15 15.08 -8.54
CA GLN A 193 -41.35 16.29 -7.74
C GLN A 193 -40.06 16.76 -7.07
N GLY A 194 -39.78 18.07 -7.14
CA GLY A 194 -38.64 18.69 -6.46
C GLY A 194 -37.27 18.36 -7.09
N LEU A 195 -37.25 17.75 -8.28
CA LEU A 195 -36.04 17.45 -9.02
C LEU A 195 -35.34 18.74 -9.46
N ARG A 196 -34.01 18.68 -9.49
CA ARG A 196 -33.12 19.84 -9.69
C ARG A 196 -32.23 19.58 -10.90
N TYR A 197 -32.40 20.41 -11.92
CA TYR A 197 -31.68 20.32 -13.19
C TYR A 197 -30.88 21.60 -13.41
N ALA A 198 -29.61 21.50 -13.79
CA ALA A 198 -28.75 22.66 -14.11
C ALA A 198 -28.48 22.72 -15.62
N SER A 199 -28.26 23.92 -16.15
CA SER A 199 -27.90 24.11 -17.56
C SER A 199 -26.44 23.71 -17.84
N ASN A 200 -26.19 23.07 -18.99
CA ASN A 200 -24.84 22.76 -19.44
C ASN A 200 -24.15 24.02 -20.00
N ASN A 201 -23.59 24.84 -19.11
CA ASN A 201 -22.97 26.12 -19.45
C ASN A 201 -21.66 26.03 -20.25
N PHE A 202 -21.23 24.82 -20.66
CA PHE A 202 -20.11 24.62 -21.59
C PHE A 202 -20.54 24.65 -23.07
N CYS A 203 -21.83 24.56 -23.37
CA CYS A 203 -22.35 24.78 -24.72
C CYS A 203 -22.27 26.26 -25.13
N GLY A 204 -22.18 26.52 -26.44
CA GLY A 204 -22.20 27.89 -26.97
C GLY A 204 -23.56 28.56 -26.72
N PRO A 205 -23.60 29.83 -26.28
CA PRO A 205 -24.85 30.45 -25.83
C PRO A 205 -25.78 30.81 -27.00
N SER A 206 -26.94 30.15 -27.07
CA SER A 206 -28.02 30.47 -28.01
C SER A 206 -28.99 31.50 -27.41
N ALA A 207 -29.22 32.62 -28.09
CA ALA A 207 -30.11 33.67 -27.60
C ALA A 207 -31.57 33.18 -27.45
N ASP A 208 -32.01 32.31 -28.35
CA ASP A 208 -33.38 31.82 -28.46
C ASP A 208 -33.70 30.72 -27.42
N GLU A 209 -32.68 30.21 -26.70
CA GLU A 209 -32.81 29.21 -25.63
C GLU A 209 -32.70 29.80 -24.22
N LYS A 210 -32.42 31.10 -24.09
CA LYS A 210 -32.30 31.78 -22.80
C LYS A 210 -33.67 31.99 -22.17
N GLN A 211 -33.80 31.60 -20.91
CA GLN A 211 -35.06 31.70 -20.17
C GLN A 211 -35.04 32.79 -19.10
N ASP A 212 -36.22 33.32 -18.80
CA ASP A 212 -36.45 34.22 -17.66
C ASP A 212 -37.19 33.49 -16.51
N ILE A 213 -36.63 33.59 -15.30
CA ILE A 213 -37.08 32.88 -14.11
C ILE A 213 -38.51 33.28 -13.68
N ASP A 214 -38.88 34.55 -13.82
CA ASP A 214 -40.18 35.05 -13.40
C ASP A 214 -41.26 34.74 -14.44
N THR A 215 -40.90 34.73 -15.73
CA THR A 215 -41.76 34.30 -16.85
C THR A 215 -42.14 32.82 -16.73
N ILE A 216 -41.17 31.92 -16.48
CA ILE A 216 -41.45 30.49 -16.24
C ILE A 216 -42.31 30.30 -14.98
N LYS A 217 -42.01 31.02 -13.89
CA LYS A 217 -42.83 30.98 -12.66
C LYS A 217 -44.25 31.51 -12.87
N ALA A 218 -44.45 32.47 -13.78
CA ALA A 218 -45.78 32.94 -14.16
C ALA A 218 -46.55 31.89 -14.98
N SER A 219 -45.90 31.23 -15.95
CA SER A 219 -46.51 30.16 -16.74
C SER A 219 -46.93 28.96 -15.87
N LEU A 220 -46.03 28.43 -15.05
CA LEU A 220 -46.33 27.32 -14.13
C LEU A 220 -47.47 27.63 -13.15
N LYS A 221 -47.66 28.91 -12.79
CA LYS A 221 -48.75 29.37 -11.94
C LYS A 221 -50.08 29.57 -12.69
N ALA A 222 -50.03 29.81 -14.00
CA ALA A 222 -51.23 29.82 -14.86
C ALA A 222 -51.72 28.40 -15.21
N GLY A 223 -50.79 27.44 -15.24
CA GLY A 223 -51.04 26.05 -15.65
C GLY A 223 -50.84 25.88 -17.16
N ILE A 224 -50.07 24.87 -17.57
CA ILE A 224 -49.74 24.66 -18.98
C ILE A 224 -50.91 23.90 -19.63
N THR A 225 -51.53 24.49 -20.65
CA THR A 225 -52.71 23.95 -21.34
C THR A 225 -52.38 23.08 -22.54
N ASP A 226 -51.19 23.25 -23.12
CA ASP A 226 -50.81 22.66 -24.39
C ASP A 226 -50.08 21.32 -24.14
N ASN A 227 -50.14 20.39 -25.10
CA ASN A 227 -49.51 19.06 -24.98
C ASN A 227 -47.99 19.09 -25.27
N THR A 228 -47.39 20.28 -25.31
CA THR A 228 -45.99 20.56 -25.69
C THR A 228 -45.48 21.79 -24.92
N CYS A 229 -44.18 22.04 -24.98
CA CYS A 229 -43.50 23.14 -24.27
C CYS A 229 -42.80 24.11 -25.22
N THR A 230 -42.64 25.36 -24.76
CA THR A 230 -41.75 26.36 -25.36
C THR A 230 -40.79 26.91 -24.29
N VAL A 231 -39.78 27.67 -24.73
CA VAL A 231 -38.83 28.35 -23.83
C VAL A 231 -39.45 29.39 -22.91
N GLU A 232 -40.71 29.80 -23.15
CA GLU A 232 -41.48 30.72 -22.29
C GLU A 232 -42.53 30.01 -21.43
N THR A 233 -42.98 28.80 -21.81
CA THR A 233 -44.06 28.10 -21.07
C THR A 233 -43.57 27.09 -20.03
N CYS A 234 -42.37 26.52 -20.20
CA CYS A 234 -41.88 25.43 -19.35
C CYS A 234 -40.42 25.66 -18.88
N PRO A 235 -40.01 25.11 -17.71
CA PRO A 235 -38.58 24.99 -17.35
C PRO A 235 -37.76 24.29 -18.44
N ALA A 236 -36.47 24.60 -18.54
CA ALA A 236 -35.54 23.97 -19.49
C ALA A 236 -35.41 22.45 -19.31
N SER A 237 -35.76 21.93 -18.13
CA SER A 237 -35.84 20.49 -17.84
C SER A 237 -37.09 19.79 -18.37
N LEU A 238 -38.08 20.56 -18.85
CA LEU A 238 -39.43 20.10 -19.20
C LEU A 238 -40.23 19.46 -18.02
N ASP A 239 -39.71 19.53 -16.79
CA ASP A 239 -40.39 19.13 -15.55
C ASP A 239 -41.06 20.36 -14.89
N PRO A 240 -42.41 20.46 -14.88
CA PRO A 240 -43.12 21.58 -14.25
C PRO A 240 -43.07 21.55 -12.72
N ASN A 241 -42.59 20.45 -12.12
CA ASN A 241 -42.40 20.29 -10.68
C ASN A 241 -40.95 20.53 -10.24
N SER A 242 -40.08 20.95 -11.17
CA SER A 242 -38.68 21.23 -10.85
C SER A 242 -38.59 22.34 -9.81
N ASN A 243 -37.67 22.19 -8.88
CA ASN A 243 -37.36 23.26 -7.93
C ASN A 243 -36.67 24.40 -8.70
N LEU A 244 -37.21 25.64 -8.60
CA LEU A 244 -36.69 26.84 -9.28
C LEU A 244 -36.05 27.86 -8.30
N GLU A 245 -35.28 27.36 -7.34
CA GLU A 245 -34.40 28.12 -6.43
C GLU A 245 -33.04 28.42 -7.07
N LEU A 246 -32.25 29.32 -6.45
CA LEU A 246 -30.85 29.55 -6.83
C LEU A 246 -30.01 28.28 -6.60
N ILE A 247 -29.06 28.01 -7.49
CA ILE A 247 -28.06 26.96 -7.31
C ILE A 247 -27.21 27.30 -6.07
N ASP A 248 -27.13 26.33 -5.13
CA ASP A 248 -26.46 26.44 -3.83
C ASP A 248 -26.81 27.70 -2.99
N GLY A 249 -27.91 28.39 -3.30
CA GLY A 249 -28.32 29.63 -2.64
C GLY A 249 -27.44 30.85 -2.94
N VAL A 250 -26.56 30.80 -3.96
CA VAL A 250 -25.58 31.84 -4.29
C VAL A 250 -25.48 32.08 -5.81
N GLY A 251 -25.00 33.25 -6.21
CA GLY A 251 -24.84 33.61 -7.63
C GLY A 251 -26.14 34.07 -8.29
N SER A 252 -26.30 33.78 -9.57
CA SER A 252 -27.40 34.26 -10.44
C SER A 252 -28.12 33.14 -11.21
N ASP A 253 -27.68 31.90 -11.05
CA ASP A 253 -28.18 30.75 -11.81
C ASP A 253 -29.23 30.00 -10.99
N TYR A 254 -30.30 29.58 -11.64
CA TYR A 254 -31.43 28.90 -11.02
C TYR A 254 -31.53 27.47 -11.54
N TRP A 255 -31.90 26.56 -10.64
CA TRP A 255 -32.34 25.23 -11.03
C TRP A 255 -33.54 25.34 -12.00
N GLY A 256 -33.58 24.47 -13.02
CA GLY A 256 -34.63 24.39 -14.03
C GLY A 256 -34.64 25.50 -15.10
N ILE A 257 -33.73 26.47 -15.07
CA ILE A 257 -33.71 27.63 -15.99
C ILE A 257 -32.40 27.70 -16.77
N ASN A 258 -32.48 27.90 -18.10
CA ASN A 258 -31.29 28.19 -18.91
C ASN A 258 -30.90 29.67 -18.78
N SER A 259 -30.02 29.98 -17.82
CA SER A 259 -29.53 31.34 -17.55
C SER A 259 -28.56 31.85 -18.62
N ASN A 260 -27.89 30.95 -19.35
CA ASN A 260 -27.17 31.23 -20.60
C ASN A 260 -25.99 32.24 -20.42
N VAL A 261 -24.98 31.86 -19.62
CA VAL A 261 -23.80 32.69 -19.26
C VAL A 261 -22.48 31.95 -19.51
N CYS A 262 -22.09 31.83 -20.78
CA CYS A 262 -20.79 31.22 -21.16
C CYS A 262 -19.65 32.26 -21.09
N THR A 263 -18.98 32.39 -19.92
CA THR A 263 -17.85 33.33 -19.73
C THR A 263 -16.50 32.69 -20.01
N GLY A 264 -16.11 32.64 -21.28
CA GLY A 264 -14.82 32.08 -21.71
C GLY A 264 -13.61 32.76 -21.06
N ARG A 265 -12.81 32.00 -20.31
CA ARG A 265 -11.47 32.40 -19.82
C ARG A 265 -10.37 31.80 -20.69
N SER A 266 -10.18 32.36 -21.89
CA SER A 266 -8.99 32.10 -22.68
C SER A 266 -7.77 32.81 -22.08
N PHE A 267 -6.63 32.11 -22.05
CA PHE A 267 -5.34 32.69 -21.66
C PHE A 267 -4.78 33.51 -22.83
N ASN A 268 -4.63 34.84 -22.66
CA ASN A 268 -3.52 35.60 -23.26
C ASN A 268 -3.43 37.06 -22.76
N TRP A 269 -2.20 37.60 -22.79
CA TRP A 269 -1.82 39.02 -22.71
C TRP A 269 -1.57 39.56 -24.14
N PRO A 270 -1.41 40.88 -24.42
CA PRO A 270 -1.51 42.08 -23.56
C PRO A 270 -2.25 43.30 -24.22
N LEU A 271 -2.10 44.50 -23.61
CA LEU A 271 -2.22 45.89 -24.15
C LEU A 271 -3.61 46.59 -24.36
N SER A 272 -3.74 47.72 -23.65
CA SER A 272 -4.19 49.06 -24.13
C SER A 272 -5.66 49.57 -24.18
N ILE A 273 -5.93 50.54 -23.27
CA ILE A 273 -6.56 51.88 -23.48
C ILE A 273 -8.05 52.01 -23.90
N ALA A 274 -8.87 52.55 -22.97
CA ALA A 274 -10.00 53.54 -23.11
C ALA A 274 -11.10 53.25 -22.04
N LEU A 275 -11.29 53.92 -20.89
CA LEU A 275 -11.36 55.35 -20.50
C LEU A 275 -12.75 56.00 -20.77
N MET A 276 -13.33 56.63 -19.71
CA MET A 276 -14.62 57.37 -19.60
C MET A 276 -15.84 56.54 -19.17
N ARG A 277 -16.74 56.98 -18.26
CA ARG A 277 -16.88 58.25 -17.48
C ARG A 277 -17.69 58.03 -16.18
N LEU A 278 -17.35 58.79 -15.11
CA LEU A 278 -18.17 59.43 -14.03
C LEU A 278 -19.52 58.80 -13.61
N HIS A 279 -19.94 58.70 -12.33
CA HIS A 279 -19.56 59.29 -11.01
C HIS A 279 -19.84 58.26 -9.88
N ARG A 280 -19.16 58.18 -8.71
CA ARG A 280 -19.07 59.11 -7.54
C ARG A 280 -20.44 59.46 -6.91
N LEU A 281 -20.73 59.24 -5.62
CA LEU A 281 -19.97 58.69 -4.48
C LEU A 281 -20.88 57.92 -3.49
N VAL A 282 -20.45 56.73 -3.02
CA VAL A 282 -20.45 56.36 -1.58
C VAL A 282 -19.25 55.42 -1.24
N PRO A 283 -18.00 55.92 -1.08
CA PRO A 283 -16.89 55.09 -0.61
C PRO A 283 -16.12 55.73 0.55
N SER A 284 -16.51 55.42 1.80
CA SER A 284 -15.69 55.75 2.99
C SER A 284 -15.74 54.71 4.12
N VAL A 285 -16.55 53.65 3.98
CA VAL A 285 -16.65 52.55 4.96
C VAL A 285 -15.92 51.28 4.49
N ILE A 286 -15.85 51.05 3.18
CA ILE A 286 -15.32 49.79 2.59
C ILE A 286 -13.78 49.71 2.64
N ALA A 287 -13.08 50.84 2.75
CA ALA A 287 -11.62 50.93 2.67
C ALA A 287 -10.86 50.20 3.81
N VAL A 288 -11.51 49.95 4.95
CA VAL A 288 -10.90 49.22 6.09
C VAL A 288 -11.07 47.70 5.94
N VAL A 289 -12.14 47.24 5.29
CA VAL A 289 -12.45 45.81 5.14
C VAL A 289 -11.62 45.14 4.03
N TRP A 290 -11.21 45.91 3.01
CA TRP A 290 -10.48 45.37 1.85
C TRP A 290 -8.97 45.12 2.07
N MET A 291 -8.37 45.67 3.13
CA MET A 291 -6.95 45.43 3.46
C MET A 291 -6.71 44.16 4.29
N THR A 292 -7.76 43.42 4.68
CA THR A 292 -7.63 42.13 5.42
C THR A 292 -8.01 40.90 4.60
N PHE A 293 -8.44 41.06 3.34
CA PHE A 293 -8.95 39.96 2.49
C PHE A 293 -8.09 39.65 1.25
N THR A 294 -6.92 40.28 1.11
CA THR A 294 -6.04 40.17 -0.08
C THR A 294 -4.78 39.34 0.15
N SER A 295 -4.76 38.44 1.15
CA SER A 295 -3.60 37.60 1.49
C SER A 295 -3.87 36.09 1.58
N VAL A 296 -5.05 35.59 1.17
CA VAL A 296 -5.34 34.14 1.07
C VAL A 296 -6.27 33.85 -0.12
N THR A 297 -5.69 33.53 -1.29
CA THR A 297 -6.21 32.55 -2.29
C THR A 297 -5.18 32.33 -3.41
N THR A 298 -4.03 31.75 -3.09
CA THR A 298 -3.10 31.16 -4.07
C THR A 298 -2.75 29.74 -3.65
N ALA A 299 -3.75 28.87 -3.69
CA ALA A 299 -3.59 27.42 -3.64
C ALA A 299 -4.35 26.85 -4.84
N LYS A 300 -3.66 26.08 -5.69
CA LYS A 300 -4.31 25.29 -6.75
C LYS A 300 -4.96 24.05 -6.10
N ASN A 301 -5.99 23.49 -6.74
CA ASN A 301 -6.45 22.14 -6.43
C ASN A 301 -5.41 21.12 -6.91
N ALA A 302 -4.34 20.94 -6.13
CA ALA A 302 -3.77 19.62 -5.97
C ALA A 302 -4.69 18.86 -5.01
N THR A 303 -5.00 17.60 -5.32
CA THR A 303 -5.45 16.64 -4.30
C THR A 303 -4.28 16.46 -3.33
N THR A 304 -4.33 17.15 -2.18
CA THR A 304 -3.30 17.01 -1.15
C THR A 304 -3.31 15.57 -0.64
N ALA A 305 -2.22 14.86 -0.89
CA ALA A 305 -1.89 13.63 -0.16
C ALA A 305 -1.78 13.90 1.35
N ASP A 306 -1.59 12.84 2.14
CA ASP A 306 -1.52 12.89 3.61
C ASP A 306 -0.34 13.75 4.09
N ALA A 307 -0.57 15.06 4.16
CA ALA A 307 0.48 16.06 4.25
C ALA A 307 1.07 16.08 5.66
N THR A 308 2.34 15.66 5.77
CA THR A 308 3.08 15.68 7.03
C THR A 308 3.82 17.00 7.17
N TYR A 309 3.41 17.79 8.16
CA TYR A 309 3.99 19.10 8.46
C TYR A 309 5.12 18.95 9.51
N PRO A 310 6.09 19.88 9.53
CA PRO A 310 7.08 19.93 10.61
C PRO A 310 6.42 20.19 11.96
N THR A 311 7.04 19.69 13.03
CA THR A 311 6.65 19.99 14.41
C THR A 311 6.90 21.45 14.77
N ARG A 312 6.36 21.87 15.91
CA ARG A 312 6.54 23.22 16.45
C ARG A 312 7.85 23.40 17.22
N SER A 313 8.36 22.34 17.85
CA SER A 313 9.69 22.34 18.48
C SER A 313 10.84 22.18 17.47
N GLY A 314 10.56 21.64 16.28
CA GLY A 314 11.55 21.38 15.23
C GLY A 314 12.09 19.94 15.20
N ILE A 315 11.71 19.09 16.15
CA ILE A 315 12.03 17.65 16.11
C ILE A 315 11.39 16.98 14.88
N LYS A 316 12.15 16.11 14.20
CA LYS A 316 11.66 15.40 13.01
C LYS A 316 10.65 14.31 13.36
N THR A 317 9.83 13.92 12.39
CA THR A 317 8.67 13.01 12.57
C THR A 317 9.01 11.69 13.26
N TRP A 318 10.20 11.14 13.02
CA TRP A 318 10.62 9.81 13.44
C TRP A 318 11.87 9.81 14.36
N VAL A 319 12.32 11.00 14.79
CA VAL A 319 13.48 11.13 15.70
C VAL A 319 13.01 11.09 17.15
N ASP A 320 13.67 10.28 17.96
CA ASP A 320 13.52 10.20 19.41
C ASP A 320 14.09 11.48 20.08
N PRO A 321 13.35 12.18 20.96
CA PRO A 321 13.88 13.33 21.71
C PRO A 321 15.04 12.99 22.66
N ASP A 322 15.22 11.71 23.01
CA ASP A 322 16.34 11.28 23.86
C ASP A 322 17.66 11.12 23.06
N THR A 323 17.64 11.14 21.72
CA THR A 323 18.85 11.04 20.89
C THR A 323 19.82 12.20 21.17
N PRO A 324 21.11 11.93 21.44
CA PRO A 324 22.09 12.98 21.74
C PRO A 324 22.20 14.07 20.66
N LYS A 325 22.55 15.29 21.09
CA LYS A 325 22.57 16.50 20.24
C LYS A 325 23.75 16.56 19.27
N ASP A 326 24.82 15.85 19.59
CA ASP A 326 26.00 15.58 18.79
C ASP A 326 25.80 14.42 17.81
N HIS A 327 24.80 13.55 18.03
CA HIS A 327 24.39 12.47 17.12
C HIS A 327 23.24 12.87 16.17
N GLN A 328 23.07 14.18 15.90
CA GLN A 328 22.04 14.68 14.96
C GLN A 328 22.51 14.72 13.50
N THR A 329 23.81 14.53 13.24
CA THR A 329 24.42 14.58 11.90
C THR A 329 25.53 13.54 11.78
N TYR A 330 25.62 12.90 10.62
CA TYR A 330 26.67 12.00 10.21
C TYR A 330 27.45 12.58 9.02
N LYS A 331 28.66 12.08 8.77
CA LYS A 331 29.44 12.39 7.57
C LYS A 331 29.80 11.09 6.85
N SER A 332 29.30 10.92 5.63
CA SER A 332 29.45 9.66 4.89
C SER A 332 30.88 9.39 4.44
N SER A 333 31.14 8.14 4.05
CA SER A 333 32.37 7.66 3.41
C SER A 333 32.72 8.37 2.09
N ARG A 334 31.79 9.18 1.55
CA ARG A 334 32.01 10.07 0.38
C ARG A 334 32.03 11.55 0.75
N GLY A 335 32.07 11.85 2.05
CA GLY A 335 32.36 13.17 2.61
C GLY A 335 31.19 14.15 2.73
N ARG A 336 29.98 13.78 2.30
CA ARG A 336 28.76 14.60 2.44
C ARG A 336 28.21 14.50 3.87
N GLN A 337 27.54 15.56 4.34
CA GLN A 337 26.87 15.58 5.64
C GLN A 337 25.44 15.07 5.47
N TRP A 338 25.06 14.07 6.27
CA TRP A 338 23.73 13.48 6.32
C TRP A 338 23.08 13.81 7.66
N ASP A 339 21.84 14.25 7.68
CA ASP A 339 21.13 14.58 8.91
C ASP A 339 20.38 13.36 9.44
N LEU A 340 20.30 13.20 10.75
CA LEU A 340 19.45 12.21 11.40
C LEU A 340 17.99 12.42 10.97
N VAL A 341 17.30 11.37 10.50
CA VAL A 341 15.88 11.42 10.05
C VAL A 341 14.96 10.51 10.85
N MET A 342 15.50 9.46 11.47
CA MET A 342 14.79 8.55 12.37
C MET A 342 15.73 8.06 13.47
N SER A 343 15.20 7.85 14.66
CA SER A 343 15.90 7.17 15.76
C SER A 343 14.92 6.54 16.74
N ASP A 344 15.39 5.51 17.44
CA ASP A 344 14.77 4.95 18.64
C ASP A 344 15.88 4.57 19.61
N GLU A 345 15.92 5.22 20.78
CA GLU A 345 16.96 5.02 21.81
C GLU A 345 16.50 4.04 22.90
N PHE A 346 15.32 3.41 22.73
CA PHE A 346 14.74 2.38 23.60
C PHE A 346 14.61 2.68 25.11
N ASN A 347 14.93 3.90 25.57
CA ASN A 347 15.01 4.37 26.96
C ASN A 347 13.73 4.26 27.80
N THR A 348 12.58 3.96 27.20
CA THR A 348 11.35 3.66 27.93
C THR A 348 11.20 2.15 28.13
N PRO A 349 11.31 1.60 29.36
CA PRO A 349 11.18 0.16 29.62
C PRO A 349 9.74 -0.34 29.56
N ASN A 350 9.57 -1.66 29.39
CA ASN A 350 8.29 -2.38 29.29
C ASN A 350 7.40 -1.95 28.12
N ARG A 351 7.98 -1.58 26.96
CA ARG A 351 7.20 -1.30 25.74
C ARG A 351 6.50 -2.56 25.23
N SER A 352 5.26 -2.39 24.77
CA SER A 352 4.56 -3.37 23.94
C SER A 352 4.78 -3.03 22.48
N PHE A 353 5.07 -4.06 21.68
CA PHE A 353 5.25 -3.95 20.23
C PHE A 353 4.11 -4.62 19.45
N ARG A 354 3.02 -5.03 20.11
CA ARG A 354 1.86 -5.66 19.45
C ARG A 354 1.25 -4.74 18.35
N PRO A 355 0.56 -5.31 17.35
CA PRO A 355 -0.13 -4.54 16.31
C PRO A 355 -0.97 -3.38 16.86
N GLY A 356 -0.51 -2.15 16.57
CA GLY A 356 -1.11 -0.88 17.00
C GLY A 356 -0.48 -0.23 18.25
N ASP A 357 0.42 -0.89 18.98
CA ASP A 357 0.94 -0.39 20.27
C ASP A 357 2.08 0.62 20.15
N ASP A 358 3.01 0.44 19.21
CA ASP A 358 4.13 1.37 18.96
C ASP A 358 4.03 2.04 17.57
N HIS A 359 4.57 3.26 17.48
CA HIS A 359 4.54 4.13 16.29
C HIS A 359 5.41 3.66 15.12
N ILE A 360 6.58 3.06 15.39
CA ILE A 360 7.49 2.55 14.35
C ILE A 360 7.34 1.04 14.23
N TRP A 361 7.41 0.35 15.38
CA TRP A 361 7.66 -1.09 15.42
C TRP A 361 6.39 -1.93 15.54
N THR A 362 6.45 -3.17 15.05
CA THR A 362 5.40 -4.18 15.18
C THR A 362 6.03 -5.56 15.35
N SER A 363 5.87 -6.19 16.52
CA SER A 363 6.25 -7.59 16.71
C SER A 363 5.22 -8.54 16.09
N LEU A 364 5.64 -9.75 15.75
CA LEU A 364 4.79 -10.79 15.16
C LEU A 364 4.46 -11.91 16.14
N GLU A 365 3.40 -12.66 15.81
CA GLU A 365 2.95 -13.90 16.46
C GLU A 365 2.66 -14.93 15.35
N LYS A 366 3.69 -15.68 14.93
CA LYS A 366 3.63 -16.55 13.75
C LYS A 366 4.76 -17.59 13.76
N PRO A 367 4.55 -18.82 13.26
CA PRO A 367 5.66 -19.68 12.86
C PRO A 367 6.51 -19.03 11.77
N ASP A 368 7.82 -19.20 11.84
CA ASP A 368 8.63 -19.15 10.63
C ASP A 368 8.35 -20.42 9.81
N GLY A 369 8.20 -20.25 8.49
CA GLY A 369 7.69 -21.27 7.57
C GLY A 369 8.62 -21.54 6.40
N VAL A 370 9.89 -21.15 6.53
CA VAL A 370 10.95 -21.33 5.54
C VAL A 370 12.26 -21.76 6.22
N ASN A 371 13.32 -21.97 5.42
CA ASN A 371 14.72 -22.13 5.87
C ASN A 371 15.00 -23.25 6.90
N GLY A 372 14.08 -24.18 7.14
CA GLY A 372 14.22 -25.22 8.16
C GLY A 372 14.26 -24.69 9.59
N ALA A 373 13.55 -23.58 9.84
CA ALA A 373 13.40 -22.94 11.15
C ALA A 373 12.79 -23.87 12.22
N LEU A 374 13.09 -23.58 13.48
CA LEU A 374 12.72 -24.40 14.65
C LEU A 374 11.99 -23.58 15.72
N GLU A 375 11.75 -22.29 15.48
CA GLU A 375 11.11 -21.33 16.38
C GLU A 375 9.75 -20.78 15.92
N LEU A 376 8.89 -20.52 16.89
CA LEU A 376 7.73 -19.64 16.74
C LEU A 376 8.13 -18.21 17.13
N TYR A 377 7.80 -17.20 16.31
CA TYR A 377 7.88 -15.81 16.74
C TYR A 377 6.63 -15.44 17.55
N SER A 378 6.82 -14.72 18.65
CA SER A 378 5.72 -14.30 19.55
C SER A 378 5.90 -12.89 20.09
N HIS A 379 4.79 -12.17 20.26
CA HIS A 379 4.82 -10.78 20.73
C HIS A 379 5.45 -10.64 22.13
N ASN A 380 5.22 -11.62 23.00
CA ASN A 380 5.68 -11.62 24.40
C ASN A 380 7.18 -11.95 24.56
N MET A 381 7.87 -12.33 23.48
CA MET A 381 9.33 -12.46 23.46
C MET A 381 10.04 -11.12 23.19
N THR A 382 9.29 -10.04 22.95
CA THR A 382 9.81 -8.71 22.62
C THR A 382 9.37 -7.67 23.65
N SER A 383 10.32 -6.88 24.19
CA SER A 383 10.02 -5.67 24.98
C SER A 383 11.27 -4.79 25.13
N THR A 384 11.21 -3.79 25.99
CA THR A 384 12.37 -3.01 26.45
C THR A 384 12.60 -3.21 27.94
N LYS A 385 13.86 -3.14 28.37
CA LYS A 385 14.28 -3.25 29.77
C LYS A 385 15.47 -2.30 30.00
N CYS A 386 15.75 -1.97 31.25
CA CYS A 386 17.03 -1.37 31.64
C CYS A 386 17.78 -2.32 32.60
N ASP A 387 19.11 -2.29 32.56
CA ASP A 387 20.00 -2.96 33.52
C ASP A 387 20.32 -2.02 34.73
N GLU A 388 20.98 -2.55 35.76
CA GLU A 388 21.18 -1.83 37.04
C GLU A 388 22.15 -0.63 36.94
N ASP A 389 22.93 -0.57 35.87
CA ASP A 389 23.80 0.55 35.49
C ASP A 389 23.02 1.74 34.90
N GLY A 390 21.76 1.53 34.51
CA GLY A 390 20.91 2.51 33.82
C GLY A 390 20.87 2.35 32.30
N THR A 391 21.59 1.39 31.71
CA THR A 391 21.56 1.12 30.26
C THR A 391 20.20 0.52 29.90
N CYS A 392 19.43 1.22 29.08
CA CYS A 392 18.13 0.77 28.58
C CYS A 392 18.25 0.22 27.15
N TYR A 393 17.48 -0.81 26.82
CA TYR A 393 17.60 -1.55 25.57
C TYR A 393 16.29 -2.23 25.18
N PHE A 394 16.08 -2.40 23.88
CA PHE A 394 15.17 -3.39 23.31
C PHE A 394 15.77 -4.79 23.42
N TYR A 395 14.93 -5.81 23.62
CA TYR A 395 15.36 -7.19 23.50
C TYR A 395 14.39 -8.08 22.71
N ILE A 396 14.98 -9.05 22.00
CA ILE A 396 14.33 -10.33 21.66
C ILE A 396 14.85 -11.38 22.63
N LYS A 397 13.94 -12.11 23.25
CA LYS A 397 14.19 -13.26 24.12
C LYS A 397 13.93 -14.54 23.33
N SER A 398 14.86 -15.48 23.35
CA SER A 398 14.64 -16.84 22.83
C SER A 398 14.60 -17.85 23.98
N VAL A 399 13.70 -18.82 23.91
CA VAL A 399 13.52 -19.92 24.89
C VAL A 399 13.44 -21.27 24.17
N ASP A 400 13.87 -22.34 24.84
CA ASP A 400 13.54 -23.71 24.47
C ASP A 400 12.10 -24.03 24.92
N GLU A 401 11.21 -24.29 23.96
CA GLU A 401 9.78 -24.53 24.23
C GLU A 401 9.17 -25.37 23.10
N VAL A 402 8.76 -26.60 23.42
CA VAL A 402 8.16 -27.51 22.44
C VAL A 402 6.73 -27.10 22.12
N ASN A 403 6.48 -26.86 20.83
CA ASN A 403 5.21 -26.48 20.27
C ASN A 403 4.92 -27.36 19.04
N VAL A 404 3.66 -27.74 18.87
CA VAL A 404 3.18 -28.45 17.67
C VAL A 404 2.01 -27.66 17.11
N ILE A 405 2.05 -27.35 15.82
CA ILE A 405 0.97 -26.64 15.12
C ILE A 405 0.51 -27.43 13.89
N HIS A 406 -0.79 -27.42 13.63
CA HIS A 406 -1.38 -28.09 12.47
C HIS A 406 -1.46 -27.09 11.31
N VAL A 407 -0.55 -27.20 10.33
CA VAL A 407 -0.42 -26.26 9.20
C VAL A 407 -0.81 -26.92 7.89
N TYR A 408 -1.34 -26.15 6.95
CA TYR A 408 -1.65 -26.63 5.60
C TYR A 408 -0.41 -26.53 4.70
N ASN A 409 0.25 -27.65 4.43
CA ASN A 409 1.39 -27.68 3.52
C ASN A 409 0.90 -27.91 2.08
N MET A 410 1.26 -26.99 1.16
CA MET A 410 0.90 -27.08 -0.26
C MET A 410 1.95 -27.79 -1.14
N TYR A 411 3.12 -28.07 -0.58
CA TYR A 411 4.24 -28.77 -1.22
C TYR A 411 4.16 -30.30 -1.06
N THR A 412 3.17 -30.83 -0.32
CA THR A 412 2.85 -32.27 -0.29
C THR A 412 1.97 -32.68 -1.48
N HIS A 413 2.04 -33.96 -1.89
CA HIS A 413 1.19 -34.53 -2.95
C HIS A 413 0.34 -35.69 -2.41
N PRO A 414 -0.97 -35.50 -2.15
CA PRO A 414 -1.74 -34.26 -2.29
C PRO A 414 -1.43 -33.22 -1.19
N PRO A 415 -1.74 -31.92 -1.43
CA PRO A 415 -1.72 -30.88 -0.40
C PRO A 415 -2.63 -31.20 0.79
N GLY A 416 -2.17 -30.95 2.01
CA GLY A 416 -2.88 -31.36 3.21
C GLY A 416 -2.37 -30.73 4.51
N TYR A 417 -3.09 -30.99 5.59
CA TYR A 417 -2.65 -30.59 6.94
C TYR A 417 -1.58 -31.55 7.46
N VAL A 418 -0.53 -30.98 8.06
CA VAL A 418 0.59 -31.68 8.69
C VAL A 418 0.91 -31.07 10.06
N ASP A 419 1.51 -31.87 10.92
CA ASP A 419 1.99 -31.42 12.23
C ASP A 419 3.41 -30.86 12.07
N ALA A 420 3.57 -29.55 12.20
CA ALA A 420 4.87 -28.89 12.23
C ALA A 420 5.35 -28.72 13.68
N TYR A 421 6.60 -29.09 13.93
CA TYR A 421 7.22 -29.13 15.26
C TYR A 421 8.22 -27.99 15.41
N PHE A 422 8.02 -27.18 16.43
CA PHE A 422 8.89 -26.08 16.81
C PHE A 422 9.42 -26.37 18.22
N PHE A 423 10.72 -26.21 18.42
CA PHE A 423 11.41 -26.56 19.66
C PHE A 423 11.83 -25.32 20.47
N TYR A 424 11.60 -24.14 19.91
CA TYR A 424 11.94 -22.85 20.48
C TYR A 424 10.80 -21.84 20.29
N ARG A 425 10.80 -20.79 21.12
CA ARG A 425 10.01 -19.58 20.90
C ARG A 425 10.91 -18.36 20.97
N SER A 426 10.70 -17.40 20.06
CA SER A 426 11.56 -16.24 19.85
C SER A 426 10.74 -15.02 19.43
N GLY A 427 11.38 -13.97 18.91
CA GLY A 427 10.70 -12.74 18.45
C GLY A 427 11.20 -12.27 17.09
N MET A 428 10.26 -11.74 16.29
CA MET A 428 10.52 -10.91 15.10
C MET A 428 9.75 -9.60 15.25
N VAL A 429 10.38 -8.50 14.84
CA VAL A 429 9.81 -7.14 14.82
C VAL A 429 10.07 -6.50 13.46
N GLN A 430 9.08 -5.76 12.96
CA GLN A 430 9.10 -5.11 11.64
C GLN A 430 8.62 -3.65 11.77
N SER A 431 9.19 -2.74 10.97
CA SER A 431 8.61 -1.41 10.71
C SER A 431 7.68 -1.37 9.48
N TRP A 432 7.34 -2.56 8.93
CA TRP A 432 6.61 -2.74 7.66
C TRP A 432 5.40 -1.82 7.53
N ASN A 433 5.36 -1.10 6.40
CA ASN A 433 4.33 -0.13 6.01
C ASN A 433 4.01 0.99 7.03
N LYS A 434 4.73 1.09 8.15
CA LYS A 434 4.71 2.23 9.09
C LYS A 434 5.85 3.20 8.81
N PHE A 435 7.07 2.68 8.79
CA PHE A 435 8.30 3.41 8.51
C PHE A 435 9.13 2.63 7.50
N CYS A 436 9.40 3.27 6.37
CA CYS A 436 10.23 2.75 5.29
C CYS A 436 11.07 3.91 4.72
N TYR A 437 12.17 3.59 4.05
CA TYR A 437 13.05 4.58 3.44
C TYR A 437 13.79 4.04 2.22
N GLN A 438 14.29 4.95 1.39
CA GLN A 438 15.23 4.67 0.30
C GLN A 438 16.55 5.36 0.65
N GLY A 439 17.67 4.63 0.67
CA GLY A 439 19.03 5.16 0.92
C GLY A 439 19.27 5.80 2.31
N GLY A 440 20.54 5.96 2.69
CA GLY A 440 20.97 6.59 3.94
C GLY A 440 22.04 5.77 4.67
N MET A 441 22.39 6.19 5.89
CA MET A 441 23.24 5.42 6.79
C MET A 441 22.40 4.96 7.99
N ILE A 442 22.24 3.65 8.17
CA ILE A 442 21.64 3.07 9.38
C ILE A 442 22.75 2.62 10.35
N GLU A 443 22.62 3.04 11.61
CA GLU A 443 23.51 2.70 12.72
C GLU A 443 22.72 1.99 13.81
N VAL A 444 23.22 0.86 14.29
CA VAL A 444 22.55 0.02 15.29
C VAL A 444 23.59 -0.47 16.30
N ARG A 445 23.34 -0.27 17.61
CA ARG A 445 24.23 -0.76 18.68
C ARG A 445 23.63 -2.01 19.33
N VAL A 446 24.33 -3.15 19.25
CA VAL A 446 23.77 -4.50 19.42
C VAL A 446 24.68 -5.40 20.26
N GLN A 447 24.10 -6.16 21.20
CA GLN A 447 24.71 -7.33 21.83
C GLN A 447 23.99 -8.60 21.34
N LEU A 448 24.74 -9.55 20.79
CA LEU A 448 24.21 -10.78 20.19
C LEU A 448 23.89 -11.87 21.24
N PRO A 449 22.88 -12.73 21.00
CA PRO A 449 22.51 -13.84 21.88
C PRO A 449 23.59 -14.95 21.93
N GLY A 450 23.99 -15.35 23.13
CA GLY A 450 24.93 -16.45 23.35
C GLY A 450 25.02 -16.93 24.80
N ALA A 451 25.45 -18.17 24.99
CA ALA A 451 25.67 -18.83 26.28
C ALA A 451 27.00 -18.37 26.90
N VAL A 452 27.08 -17.09 27.27
CA VAL A 452 28.30 -16.40 27.77
C VAL A 452 28.42 -16.37 29.30
N SER A 453 27.61 -17.16 30.03
CA SER A 453 27.79 -17.35 31.48
C SER A 453 29.01 -18.23 31.80
N VAL A 454 29.50 -18.17 33.05
CA VAL A 454 30.60 -19.05 33.50
C VAL A 454 30.12 -20.50 33.57
N GLU A 455 28.85 -20.70 33.91
CA GLU A 455 28.18 -21.98 34.10
C GLU A 455 28.00 -22.77 32.79
N SER A 456 27.92 -22.09 31.63
CA SER A 456 27.84 -22.74 30.32
C SER A 456 29.12 -23.53 29.98
N GLY A 457 30.25 -23.15 30.58
CA GLY A 457 31.56 -23.71 30.26
C GLY A 457 32.08 -23.30 28.88
N ASN A 458 31.64 -22.16 28.34
CA ASN A 458 32.10 -21.63 27.06
C ASN A 458 33.62 -21.31 27.10
N PRO A 459 34.47 -21.98 26.28
CA PRO A 459 35.91 -21.83 26.32
C PRO A 459 36.41 -20.56 25.62
N ASP A 460 35.58 -19.88 24.81
CA ASP A 460 35.98 -18.63 24.18
C ASP A 460 36.13 -17.51 25.22
N LEU A 461 35.36 -17.55 26.33
CA LEU A 461 35.43 -16.59 27.44
C LEU A 461 36.85 -16.43 28.02
N ALA A 462 37.69 -17.47 27.95
CA ALA A 462 39.06 -17.44 28.43
C ALA A 462 40.05 -16.70 27.49
N LYS A 463 39.60 -16.27 26.30
CA LYS A 463 40.44 -15.70 25.23
C LYS A 463 40.34 -14.17 25.13
N GLY A 464 39.33 -13.56 25.76
CA GLY A 464 39.05 -12.12 25.74
C GLY A 464 38.26 -11.67 24.51
N ASP A 465 37.66 -10.49 24.60
CA ASP A 465 36.61 -10.02 23.67
C ASP A 465 37.08 -9.87 22.21
N ASN A 466 38.37 -9.58 22.00
CA ASN A 466 38.98 -9.49 20.67
C ASN A 466 39.32 -10.87 20.06
N ALA A 467 39.11 -11.98 20.76
CA ALA A 467 39.31 -13.31 20.19
C ALA A 467 38.22 -13.66 19.18
N LYS A 468 38.59 -14.41 18.12
CA LYS A 468 37.62 -14.98 17.17
C LYS A 468 36.83 -16.08 17.88
N VAL A 469 35.52 -16.14 17.65
CA VAL A 469 34.68 -17.26 18.11
C VAL A 469 35.07 -18.52 17.34
N GLU A 470 35.48 -19.57 18.05
CA GLU A 470 35.94 -20.83 17.43
C GLU A 470 34.85 -21.89 17.33
N THR A 471 33.81 -21.85 18.18
CA THR A 471 32.79 -22.91 18.21
C THR A 471 31.37 -22.36 18.35
N GLY A 472 30.61 -22.43 17.26
CA GLY A 472 29.23 -21.91 17.19
C GLY A 472 28.24 -22.54 18.18
N LYS A 473 28.57 -23.66 18.83
CA LYS A 473 27.66 -24.38 19.74
C LYS A 473 27.22 -23.57 20.97
N TYR A 474 28.01 -22.58 21.42
CA TYR A 474 27.63 -21.69 22.51
C TYR A 474 26.81 -20.48 22.05
N TYR A 475 26.58 -20.33 20.74
CA TYR A 475 25.83 -19.22 20.15
C TYR A 475 24.78 -19.82 19.19
N PRO A 476 23.83 -20.61 19.72
CA PRO A 476 22.97 -21.55 18.96
C PRO A 476 21.86 -20.89 18.11
N THR A 477 21.94 -19.57 17.95
CA THR A 477 20.88 -18.69 17.43
C THR A 477 21.41 -17.85 16.28
N TRP A 478 20.52 -17.52 15.34
CA TRP A 478 20.79 -16.73 14.14
C TRP A 478 20.08 -15.37 14.27
N PRO A 479 20.72 -14.36 14.90
CA PRO A 479 20.19 -13.00 14.96
C PRO A 479 20.25 -12.33 13.58
N GLY A 480 19.18 -11.62 13.24
CA GLY A 480 19.07 -10.82 12.03
C GLY A 480 18.67 -9.38 12.35
N ILE A 481 19.32 -8.43 11.69
CA ILE A 481 18.93 -7.03 11.58
C ILE A 481 19.10 -6.64 10.11
N TRP A 482 17.98 -6.53 9.41
CA TRP A 482 17.93 -6.55 7.96
C TRP A 482 16.76 -5.72 7.45
N MET A 483 16.65 -5.62 6.13
CA MET A 483 15.67 -4.78 5.46
C MET A 483 15.13 -5.48 4.22
N MET A 484 13.84 -5.31 3.94
CA MET A 484 13.18 -5.83 2.74
C MET A 484 12.39 -4.70 2.05
N GLY A 485 12.27 -4.75 0.72
CA GLY A 485 11.40 -3.83 -0.03
C GLY A 485 9.93 -3.97 0.36
N ASN A 486 9.24 -2.86 0.64
CA ASN A 486 7.92 -2.79 1.29
C ASN A 486 6.78 -3.51 0.51
N LEU A 487 6.99 -3.84 -0.78
CA LEU A 487 6.08 -4.66 -1.59
C LEU A 487 5.98 -6.12 -1.13
N GLY A 488 6.90 -6.61 -0.29
CA GLY A 488 6.78 -7.89 0.42
C GLY A 488 6.84 -7.68 1.94
N ARG A 489 6.15 -8.54 2.71
CA ARG A 489 6.27 -8.60 4.17
C ARG A 489 6.94 -9.92 4.56
N ALA A 490 8.07 -9.85 5.25
CA ALA A 490 8.82 -11.03 5.68
C ALA A 490 7.93 -11.98 6.51
N ILE A 491 8.12 -13.28 6.29
CA ILE A 491 7.29 -14.42 6.73
C ILE A 491 5.80 -14.40 6.29
N PHE A 492 5.40 -13.53 5.35
CA PHE A 492 4.10 -13.61 4.66
C PHE A 492 4.31 -14.06 3.20
N SER A 493 4.45 -15.38 3.04
CA SER A 493 4.76 -16.07 1.77
C SER A 493 3.85 -15.69 0.59
N ALA A 494 2.60 -15.28 0.83
CA ALA A 494 1.70 -14.78 -0.19
C ALA A 494 2.19 -13.47 -0.83
N SER A 495 2.72 -12.54 -0.02
CA SER A 495 3.25 -11.25 -0.46
C SER A 495 4.65 -11.35 -1.08
N THR A 496 5.50 -12.26 -0.59
CA THR A 496 6.89 -12.40 -1.04
C THR A 496 7.03 -13.26 -2.29
N ASN A 497 6.08 -14.18 -2.57
CA ASN A 497 6.18 -15.07 -3.73
C ASN A 497 6.16 -14.31 -5.07
N ARG A 498 7.21 -14.53 -5.88
CA ARG A 498 7.52 -13.82 -7.15
C ARG A 498 7.76 -12.32 -6.96
N MET A 499 8.01 -11.87 -5.72
CA MET A 499 8.31 -10.48 -5.37
C MET A 499 9.73 -10.37 -4.80
N TRP A 500 10.05 -11.23 -3.84
CA TRP A 500 11.40 -11.39 -3.31
C TRP A 500 12.24 -12.34 -4.19
N PRO A 501 13.54 -12.10 -4.42
CA PRO A 501 14.31 -10.89 -4.06
C PRO A 501 14.52 -9.96 -5.27
N PHE A 502 13.48 -9.68 -6.08
CA PHE A 502 13.69 -9.02 -7.39
C PHE A 502 14.24 -7.58 -7.29
N SER A 503 15.29 -7.32 -8.06
CA SER A 503 15.91 -5.99 -8.28
C SER A 503 16.14 -5.78 -9.78
N TYR A 504 15.06 -5.96 -10.55
CA TYR A 504 15.11 -6.11 -12.00
C TYR A 504 14.02 -5.28 -12.69
N ASP A 505 14.47 -4.27 -13.46
CA ASP A 505 13.61 -3.31 -14.17
C ASP A 505 13.90 -3.37 -15.68
N LYS A 506 13.57 -4.51 -16.30
CA LYS A 506 13.79 -4.76 -17.73
C LYS A 506 12.77 -5.73 -18.34
N CYS A 507 12.33 -5.44 -19.57
CA CYS A 507 11.58 -6.38 -20.39
C CYS A 507 12.51 -7.08 -21.39
N GLU A 508 13.15 -8.17 -20.95
CA GLU A 508 14.05 -9.01 -21.78
C GLU A 508 13.58 -10.48 -21.73
N PRO A 509 12.44 -10.83 -22.39
CA PRO A 509 11.81 -12.15 -22.28
C PRO A 509 12.67 -13.31 -22.82
N ASP A 510 13.61 -13.03 -23.72
CA ASP A 510 14.60 -14.00 -24.21
C ASP A 510 15.67 -14.36 -23.16
N LEU A 511 15.80 -13.56 -22.08
CA LEU A 511 16.74 -13.78 -20.98
C LEU A 511 16.05 -14.22 -19.68
N PHE A 512 14.84 -13.73 -19.42
CA PHE A 512 14.08 -14.05 -18.21
C PHE A 512 12.57 -14.05 -18.47
N GLU A 513 11.89 -15.15 -18.14
CA GLU A 513 10.45 -15.34 -18.28
C GLU A 513 9.68 -14.30 -17.43
N PRO A 514 9.02 -13.30 -18.04
CA PRO A 514 8.46 -12.16 -17.30
C PRO A 514 7.40 -12.54 -16.26
N SER A 515 6.66 -13.64 -16.47
CA SER A 515 5.64 -14.10 -15.53
C SER A 515 6.20 -14.68 -14.23
N TYR A 516 7.51 -14.86 -14.11
CA TYR A 516 8.14 -15.27 -12.85
C TYR A 516 8.42 -14.09 -11.90
N GLN A 517 8.36 -12.84 -12.38
CA GLN A 517 8.36 -11.62 -11.56
C GLN A 517 6.92 -11.06 -11.51
N ARG A 518 6.39 -10.85 -10.30
CA ARG A 518 4.97 -10.48 -10.10
C ARG A 518 4.62 -9.09 -10.63
N ILE A 519 5.58 -8.17 -10.65
CA ILE A 519 5.50 -6.84 -11.27
C ILE A 519 6.69 -6.72 -12.21
N SER A 520 6.49 -7.02 -13.49
CA SER A 520 7.55 -7.00 -14.51
C SER A 520 7.46 -5.75 -15.38
N ALA A 521 8.62 -5.25 -15.81
CA ALA A 521 8.74 -4.13 -16.75
C ALA A 521 8.12 -4.42 -18.14
N CYS A 522 7.76 -5.67 -18.45
CA CYS A 522 6.97 -5.99 -19.65
C CYS A 522 5.49 -5.58 -19.55
N ASN A 523 5.05 -4.97 -18.45
CA ASN A 523 3.66 -4.57 -18.24
C ASN A 523 3.50 -3.04 -18.33
N ASP A 524 2.81 -2.56 -19.37
CA ASP A 524 2.50 -1.15 -19.58
C ASP A 524 1.34 -0.65 -18.70
N ASN A 525 0.58 -1.54 -18.09
CA ASN A 525 -0.53 -1.22 -17.20
C ASN A 525 -0.60 -2.21 -16.00
N PRO A 526 0.36 -2.15 -15.06
CA PRO A 526 0.36 -2.98 -13.85
C PRO A 526 -0.80 -2.69 -12.88
N GLY A 527 -1.54 -1.61 -13.12
CA GLY A 527 -2.66 -1.19 -12.28
C GLY A 527 -2.20 -0.76 -10.88
N TYR A 528 -3.16 -0.64 -9.96
CA TYR A 528 -2.94 -0.41 -8.52
C TYR A 528 -1.93 0.71 -8.17
N GLY A 529 -1.83 1.75 -9.01
CA GLY A 529 -0.94 2.89 -8.79
C GLY A 529 0.55 2.62 -8.99
N LEU A 530 0.94 1.47 -9.55
CA LEU A 530 2.31 1.18 -9.99
C LEU A 530 2.62 1.91 -11.30
N ASN A 531 3.90 2.17 -11.55
CA ASN A 531 4.36 2.87 -12.75
C ASN A 531 4.36 1.94 -13.98
N PRO A 532 3.85 2.38 -15.15
CA PRO A 532 3.97 1.67 -16.42
C PRO A 532 5.41 1.24 -16.76
N ASN A 533 5.56 0.01 -17.22
CA ASN A 533 6.83 -0.58 -17.67
C ASN A 533 7.96 -0.58 -16.61
N GLN A 534 7.63 -0.47 -15.32
CA GLN A 534 8.58 -0.57 -14.21
C GLN A 534 8.53 -1.98 -13.60
N GLY A 535 9.66 -2.70 -13.65
CA GLY A 535 9.88 -3.96 -12.95
C GLY A 535 10.21 -3.70 -11.48
N ARG A 536 9.55 -4.44 -10.58
CA ARG A 536 9.55 -4.16 -9.13
C ARG A 536 9.69 -5.45 -8.33
N GLY A 537 9.96 -5.31 -7.04
CA GLY A 537 10.17 -6.46 -6.17
C GLY A 537 10.23 -6.12 -4.69
N ALA A 538 10.78 -7.07 -3.93
CA ALA A 538 11.12 -6.93 -2.54
C ALA A 538 12.53 -7.50 -2.34
N PRO A 539 13.59 -6.79 -2.78
CA PRO A 539 14.97 -7.22 -2.54
C PRO A 539 15.34 -7.02 -1.06
N GLU A 540 16.52 -7.49 -0.67
CA GLU A 540 16.94 -7.59 0.73
C GLU A 540 18.32 -6.94 0.97
N ILE A 541 18.51 -6.39 2.18
CA ILE A 541 19.80 -5.88 2.66
C ILE A 541 19.97 -6.30 4.12
N ASP A 542 21.00 -7.10 4.41
CA ASP A 542 21.33 -7.50 5.79
C ASP A 542 22.33 -6.51 6.41
N VAL A 543 21.94 -5.73 7.42
CA VAL A 543 22.90 -4.92 8.19
C VAL A 543 23.80 -5.84 9.03
N LEU A 544 23.18 -6.86 9.60
CA LEU A 544 23.78 -8.05 10.20
C LEU A 544 22.81 -9.22 9.97
N GLU A 545 23.27 -10.31 9.35
CA GLU A 545 22.57 -11.59 9.45
C GLU A 545 23.57 -12.70 9.77
N GLY A 546 23.44 -13.36 10.92
CA GLY A 546 24.24 -14.54 11.25
C GLY A 546 24.62 -14.67 12.71
N GLY A 547 25.12 -15.86 13.08
CA GLY A 547 25.54 -16.19 14.43
C GLY A 547 26.59 -17.30 14.46
N GLY A 548 26.94 -17.75 15.66
CA GLY A 548 28.08 -18.65 15.83
C GLY A 548 29.39 -17.91 15.58
N SER A 549 30.22 -18.45 14.68
CA SER A 549 31.53 -17.88 14.33
C SER A 549 31.51 -16.92 13.14
N LEU A 550 30.37 -16.73 12.44
CA LEU A 550 30.27 -15.95 11.21
C LEU A 550 29.02 -15.05 11.20
N VAL A 551 29.15 -13.86 10.62
CA VAL A 551 28.03 -13.01 10.18
C VAL A 551 28.15 -12.77 8.68
N SER A 552 27.02 -12.79 7.98
CA SER A 552 26.89 -12.37 6.59
C SER A 552 26.58 -10.87 6.51
N SER A 553 27.06 -10.27 5.42
CA SER A 553 26.71 -8.94 4.96
C SER A 553 26.30 -9.08 3.49
N SER A 554 25.00 -8.90 3.19
CA SER A 554 24.38 -9.43 1.97
C SER A 554 23.49 -8.42 1.23
N LEU A 555 23.38 -8.60 -0.09
CA LEU A 555 22.30 -8.09 -0.94
C LEU A 555 21.64 -9.26 -1.67
N GLN A 556 20.41 -9.61 -1.31
CA GLN A 556 19.66 -10.69 -1.96
C GLN A 556 18.95 -10.07 -3.16
N ILE A 557 19.21 -10.62 -4.34
CA ILE A 557 18.89 -10.00 -5.63
C ILE A 557 18.49 -11.03 -6.70
N GLY A 558 17.40 -10.75 -7.42
CA GLY A 558 16.84 -11.58 -8.48
C GLY A 558 16.62 -10.81 -9.78
N PRO A 559 16.63 -11.47 -10.96
CA PRO A 559 16.78 -12.92 -11.16
C PRO A 559 18.24 -13.39 -11.03
N GLY A 560 18.45 -14.57 -10.45
CA GLY A 560 19.78 -15.07 -10.12
C GLY A 560 20.70 -15.35 -11.32
N MET A 561 21.99 -15.44 -11.02
CA MET A 561 23.10 -15.61 -11.95
C MET A 561 23.01 -16.93 -12.75
N PRO A 562 23.15 -16.90 -14.08
CA PRO A 562 23.35 -18.11 -14.87
C PRO A 562 24.64 -18.84 -14.49
N ASP A 563 24.64 -20.18 -14.52
CA ASP A 563 25.75 -21.02 -14.03
C ASP A 563 27.10 -20.67 -14.67
N GLU A 564 27.12 -20.27 -15.95
CA GLU A 564 28.35 -19.94 -16.69
C GLU A 564 29.12 -18.74 -16.09
N TYR A 565 28.48 -17.91 -15.27
CA TYR A 565 29.10 -16.79 -14.57
C TYR A 565 29.45 -17.12 -13.10
N ARG A 566 29.01 -18.26 -12.54
CA ARG A 566 29.30 -18.70 -11.16
C ARG A 566 30.70 -19.32 -11.05
N ILE A 567 31.03 -19.90 -9.89
CA ILE A 567 32.11 -20.91 -9.80
C ILE A 567 31.84 -22.11 -10.73
N TYR A 568 32.85 -22.95 -10.99
CA TYR A 568 32.60 -24.21 -11.68
C TYR A 568 31.79 -25.17 -10.80
N GLY A 569 30.83 -25.89 -11.40
CA GLY A 569 30.10 -26.96 -10.72
C GLY A 569 31.01 -28.14 -10.34
N VAL A 570 30.68 -28.82 -9.25
CA VAL A 570 31.47 -29.94 -8.70
C VAL A 570 31.38 -31.19 -9.58
N GLU A 571 32.54 -31.77 -9.93
CA GLU A 571 32.63 -33.06 -10.61
C GLU A 571 32.60 -34.19 -9.57
N TYR A 572 31.41 -34.75 -9.29
CA TYR A 572 31.25 -35.86 -8.33
C TYR A 572 32.14 -37.09 -8.62
N SER A 573 32.56 -37.28 -9.88
CA SER A 573 33.54 -38.28 -10.31
C SER A 573 34.94 -38.14 -9.69
N SER A 574 35.28 -36.96 -9.17
CA SER A 574 36.52 -36.71 -8.40
C SER A 574 36.41 -37.17 -6.93
N GLY A 575 35.25 -37.66 -6.50
CA GLY A 575 34.95 -37.94 -5.09
C GLY A 575 34.80 -36.68 -4.25
N ASP A 576 34.42 -35.56 -4.85
CA ASP A 576 33.98 -34.34 -4.17
C ASP A 576 32.48 -34.42 -3.84
N SER A 577 32.08 -33.88 -2.69
CA SER A 577 30.68 -33.61 -2.33
C SER A 577 30.35 -32.15 -2.61
N TYR A 578 29.08 -31.81 -2.88
CA TYR A 578 28.65 -30.42 -3.10
C TYR A 578 29.06 -29.46 -1.96
N SER A 579 29.10 -29.96 -0.72
CA SER A 579 29.57 -29.23 0.45
C SER A 579 31.06 -28.80 0.41
N CYS A 580 31.88 -29.34 -0.51
CA CYS A 580 33.29 -28.94 -0.61
C CYS A 580 33.47 -27.46 -0.99
N ILE A 581 32.49 -26.86 -1.69
CA ILE A 581 32.49 -25.45 -2.11
C ILE A 581 32.63 -24.54 -0.89
N TYR A 582 31.75 -24.71 0.09
CA TYR A 582 31.69 -23.88 1.30
C TYR A 582 32.90 -24.04 2.23
N ALA A 583 33.66 -25.13 2.07
CA ALA A 583 34.93 -25.37 2.77
C ALA A 583 36.17 -25.09 1.88
N ALA A 584 35.99 -24.63 0.64
CA ALA A 584 37.01 -24.48 -0.39
C ALA A 584 37.92 -25.73 -0.57
N GLY A 585 37.36 -26.92 -0.33
CA GLY A 585 38.08 -28.20 -0.27
C GLY A 585 37.93 -29.08 -1.52
N CYS A 586 37.33 -28.59 -2.59
CA CYS A 586 37.09 -29.36 -3.81
C CYS A 586 38.40 -29.67 -4.56
N LYS A 587 38.49 -30.89 -5.10
CA LYS A 587 39.51 -31.30 -6.08
C LYS A 587 39.16 -30.81 -7.48
N THR A 588 37.86 -30.63 -7.74
CA THR A 588 37.31 -30.07 -8.98
C THR A 588 37.92 -28.70 -9.27
N LYS A 589 38.45 -28.48 -10.47
CA LYS A 589 39.14 -27.24 -10.78
C LYS A 589 38.17 -26.08 -10.92
N GLY A 590 38.44 -24.99 -10.19
CA GLY A 590 37.59 -23.80 -10.20
C GLY A 590 36.28 -23.90 -9.42
N ALA A 591 36.07 -24.95 -8.62
CA ALA A 591 34.89 -25.08 -7.76
C ALA A 591 35.06 -24.42 -6.37
N ASN A 592 36.28 -24.03 -5.98
CA ASN A 592 36.55 -23.44 -4.66
C ASN A 592 36.36 -21.92 -4.64
N TYR A 593 36.96 -21.22 -5.60
CA TYR A 593 36.97 -19.76 -5.66
C TYR A 593 36.76 -19.28 -7.10
N VAL A 594 36.21 -18.08 -7.25
CA VAL A 594 36.01 -17.42 -8.54
C VAL A 594 37.36 -16.98 -9.09
N GLY A 595 37.63 -17.22 -10.38
CA GLY A 595 38.89 -16.84 -11.02
C GLY A 595 40.12 -17.68 -10.67
N VAL A 596 39.99 -18.73 -9.85
CA VAL A 596 41.12 -19.57 -9.37
C VAL A 596 40.89 -21.04 -9.74
N PRO A 597 41.78 -21.72 -10.51
CA PRO A 597 42.99 -21.21 -11.14
C PRO A 597 42.68 -20.28 -12.32
N THR A 598 43.47 -19.23 -12.52
CA THR A 598 43.23 -18.17 -13.51
C THR A 598 43.16 -18.73 -14.93
N ALA A 599 44.18 -19.48 -15.35
CA ALA A 599 44.23 -20.14 -16.66
C ALA A 599 43.22 -21.30 -16.85
N TYR A 600 42.38 -21.59 -15.84
CA TYR A 600 41.21 -22.45 -15.99
C TYR A 600 39.95 -21.62 -16.32
N TYR A 601 39.74 -20.50 -15.62
CA TYR A 601 38.63 -19.56 -15.88
C TYR A 601 38.74 -18.81 -17.21
N GLU A 602 39.95 -18.43 -17.65
CA GLU A 602 40.17 -17.75 -18.94
C GLU A 602 39.57 -18.49 -20.13
N LYS A 603 39.44 -19.82 -20.03
CA LYS A 603 38.86 -20.69 -21.06
C LYS A 603 37.36 -20.44 -21.32
N ARG A 604 36.66 -19.74 -20.43
CA ARG A 604 35.27 -19.31 -20.65
C ARG A 604 35.15 -18.22 -21.71
N GLY A 605 36.21 -17.42 -21.93
CA GLY A 605 36.18 -16.25 -22.81
C GLY A 605 35.42 -15.03 -22.22
N HIS A 606 34.91 -15.13 -21.00
CA HIS A 606 34.30 -14.05 -20.24
C HIS A 606 34.59 -14.21 -18.74
N LYS A 607 34.32 -13.18 -17.95
CA LYS A 607 34.47 -13.20 -16.50
C LYS A 607 33.21 -13.74 -15.79
N SER A 608 33.37 -14.10 -14.52
CA SER A 608 32.28 -14.34 -13.56
C SER A 608 31.61 -13.05 -13.09
N TRP A 609 30.40 -13.13 -12.51
CA TRP A 609 29.64 -11.94 -12.08
C TRP A 609 30.35 -11.16 -10.96
N TYR A 610 30.89 -11.84 -9.95
CA TYR A 610 31.65 -11.23 -8.87
C TYR A 610 32.86 -10.45 -9.42
N GLN A 611 32.79 -9.11 -9.36
CA GLN A 611 33.77 -8.13 -9.87
C GLN A 611 33.66 -6.82 -9.06
N GLY A 612 34.78 -6.17 -8.77
CA GLY A 612 34.81 -4.83 -8.17
C GLY A 612 34.35 -4.77 -6.70
N LEU A 613 34.07 -5.93 -6.09
CA LEU A 613 33.63 -6.03 -4.71
C LEU A 613 34.76 -5.62 -3.75
N ARG A 614 34.42 -4.87 -2.72
CA ARG A 614 35.36 -4.23 -1.81
C ARG A 614 35.30 -4.90 -0.45
N TYR A 615 36.44 -5.37 0.04
CA TYR A 615 36.56 -6.09 1.31
C TYR A 615 37.66 -5.43 2.16
N ALA A 616 37.44 -5.22 3.46
CA ALA A 616 38.38 -4.58 4.37
C ALA A 616 38.45 -5.33 5.72
N ALA A 617 39.56 -5.16 6.44
CA ALA A 617 39.83 -5.92 7.66
C ALA A 617 38.90 -5.52 8.82
N ASN A 618 38.26 -6.52 9.45
CA ASN A 618 37.63 -6.32 10.74
C ASN A 618 38.73 -6.20 11.82
N ASN A 619 38.98 -4.97 12.24
CA ASN A 619 40.05 -4.60 13.17
C ASN A 619 39.70 -4.86 14.66
N HIS A 620 38.50 -5.36 14.98
CA HIS A 620 38.12 -5.71 16.35
C HIS A 620 38.62 -7.09 16.80
N CYS A 621 39.05 -7.93 15.86
CA CYS A 621 39.73 -9.18 16.17
C CYS A 621 41.24 -8.97 16.40
N SER A 622 41.81 -9.73 17.34
CA SER A 622 43.26 -9.84 17.54
C SER A 622 44.01 -10.19 16.26
N SER A 623 45.13 -9.52 16.03
CA SER A 623 46.01 -9.74 14.87
C SER A 623 46.80 -11.05 14.97
N SER A 624 46.89 -11.79 13.88
CA SER A 624 47.83 -12.90 13.67
C SER A 624 48.85 -12.56 12.58
N ALA A 625 50.09 -13.01 12.76
CA ALA A 625 51.13 -12.88 11.74
C ALA A 625 50.78 -13.67 10.47
N ASP A 626 50.24 -14.88 10.62
CA ASP A 626 49.94 -15.81 9.52
C ASP A 626 48.76 -15.33 8.64
N ALA A 627 47.98 -14.37 9.13
CA ALA A 627 46.86 -13.75 8.41
C ALA A 627 47.22 -12.38 7.82
N LYS A 628 48.43 -11.85 8.10
CA LYS A 628 48.86 -10.53 7.63
C LYS A 628 49.35 -10.61 6.19
N GLN A 629 48.91 -9.65 5.37
CA GLN A 629 49.24 -9.58 3.95
C GLN A 629 49.97 -8.30 3.57
N ASP A 630 50.61 -8.37 2.40
CA ASP A 630 51.30 -7.28 1.72
C ASP A 630 50.65 -7.02 0.35
N TYR A 631 50.55 -5.73 -0.04
CA TYR A 631 49.89 -5.33 -1.28
C TYR A 631 50.68 -5.75 -2.52
N ASP A 632 52.00 -5.48 -2.55
CA ASP A 632 52.83 -5.74 -3.72
C ASP A 632 52.89 -7.26 -4.01
N THR A 633 52.93 -8.07 -2.97
CA THR A 633 52.90 -9.54 -3.04
C THR A 633 51.61 -10.06 -3.68
N ILE A 634 50.43 -9.63 -3.20
CA ILE A 634 49.14 -10.09 -3.75
C ILE A 634 48.90 -9.55 -5.17
N ALA A 635 49.23 -8.27 -5.40
CA ALA A 635 49.13 -7.66 -6.73
C ALA A 635 50.04 -8.35 -7.76
N ALA A 636 51.25 -8.76 -7.36
CA ALA A 636 52.15 -9.55 -8.20
C ALA A 636 51.61 -10.96 -8.48
N SER A 637 50.97 -11.59 -7.49
CA SER A 637 50.38 -12.93 -7.64
C SER A 637 49.22 -12.95 -8.65
N ILE A 638 48.22 -12.08 -8.45
CA ILE A 638 47.07 -11.97 -9.37
C ILE A 638 47.52 -11.63 -10.79
N LYS A 639 48.48 -10.70 -10.93
CA LYS A 639 49.06 -10.30 -12.22
C LYS A 639 49.83 -11.43 -12.93
N THR A 640 50.36 -12.39 -12.18
CA THR A 640 51.05 -13.57 -12.72
C THR A 640 50.06 -14.68 -13.10
N GLY A 641 48.90 -14.70 -12.44
CA GLY A 641 47.87 -15.73 -12.60
C GLY A 641 48.07 -16.88 -11.62
N ILE A 642 47.05 -17.18 -10.82
CA ILE A 642 47.11 -18.18 -9.76
C ILE A 642 46.92 -19.58 -10.38
N THR A 643 47.81 -20.52 -10.05
CA THR A 643 47.88 -21.85 -10.69
C THR A 643 47.28 -22.96 -9.82
N GLU A 644 47.20 -22.67 -8.52
CA GLU A 644 46.68 -23.45 -7.42
C GLU A 644 45.15 -23.54 -7.51
N ASN A 645 44.55 -24.61 -6.95
CA ASN A 645 43.08 -24.73 -6.88
C ASN A 645 42.49 -24.08 -5.61
N THR A 646 43.33 -23.45 -4.79
CA THR A 646 43.02 -22.98 -3.42
C THR A 646 43.88 -21.76 -3.12
N CYS A 647 43.26 -20.74 -2.51
CA CYS A 647 43.95 -19.54 -2.04
C CYS A 647 44.84 -19.78 -0.81
N SER A 648 45.87 -18.95 -0.66
CA SER A 648 46.67 -18.75 0.56
C SER A 648 46.84 -17.25 0.83
N ALA A 649 47.36 -16.90 2.02
CA ALA A 649 47.67 -15.52 2.38
C ALA A 649 48.72 -14.84 1.47
N GLU A 650 49.45 -15.61 0.65
CA GLU A 650 50.43 -15.11 -0.32
C GLU A 650 49.92 -15.15 -1.77
N THR A 651 48.87 -15.93 -2.08
CA THR A 651 48.37 -16.08 -3.46
C THR A 651 47.10 -15.29 -3.78
N CYS A 652 46.22 -15.04 -2.80
CA CYS A 652 44.95 -14.35 -3.03
C CYS A 652 44.75 -13.14 -2.09
N PRO A 653 43.85 -12.20 -2.43
CA PRO A 653 43.33 -11.21 -1.48
C PRO A 653 42.77 -11.90 -0.23
N GLY A 654 42.74 -11.20 0.90
CA GLY A 654 42.29 -11.73 2.20
C GLY A 654 40.83 -12.17 2.22
N SER A 655 40.03 -11.77 1.23
CA SER A 655 38.65 -12.24 1.01
C SER A 655 38.56 -13.51 0.16
N ASN A 656 39.65 -13.92 -0.49
CA ASN A 656 39.71 -14.90 -1.58
C ASN A 656 38.97 -14.51 -2.88
N ASP A 657 38.42 -13.29 -3.01
CA ASP A 657 37.93 -12.77 -4.29
C ASP A 657 39.05 -12.11 -5.08
N VAL A 658 39.60 -12.81 -6.06
CA VAL A 658 40.67 -12.32 -6.94
C VAL A 658 40.19 -11.31 -7.99
N ASN A 659 38.88 -10.99 -8.01
CA ASN A 659 38.26 -9.97 -8.86
C ASN A 659 37.74 -8.78 -8.04
N GLY A 660 37.95 -8.79 -6.72
CA GLY A 660 37.66 -7.66 -5.86
C GLY A 660 38.56 -6.46 -6.15
N ASP A 661 38.15 -5.30 -5.66
CA ASP A 661 38.94 -4.08 -5.73
C ASP A 661 40.19 -4.20 -4.82
N LEU A 662 41.33 -3.68 -5.29
CA LEU A 662 42.61 -3.57 -4.57
C LEU A 662 43.13 -2.12 -4.50
N GLY A 663 42.29 -1.14 -4.86
CA GLY A 663 42.56 0.28 -4.71
C GLY A 663 42.69 0.70 -3.24
N LEU A 664 43.02 1.97 -3.02
CA LEU A 664 43.05 2.56 -1.68
C LEU A 664 41.62 2.67 -1.12
N ILE A 665 41.48 2.41 0.18
CA ILE A 665 40.22 2.62 0.90
C ILE A 665 39.92 4.12 0.89
N ASP A 666 38.79 4.49 0.29
CA ASP A 666 38.31 5.87 0.14
C ASP A 666 39.38 6.83 -0.42
N ASP A 667 40.18 6.34 -1.39
CA ASP A 667 41.28 7.04 -2.07
C ASP A 667 42.32 7.71 -1.14
N THR A 668 42.43 7.27 0.12
CA THR A 668 43.23 7.94 1.15
C THR A 668 44.02 7.00 2.05
N GLY A 669 45.06 7.54 2.70
CA GLY A 669 45.91 6.79 3.62
C GLY A 669 46.78 5.75 2.91
N THR A 670 46.91 4.57 3.52
CA THR A 670 47.70 3.43 3.03
C THR A 670 46.97 2.09 3.17
N GLY A 671 45.66 2.11 3.46
CA GLY A 671 44.84 0.92 3.53
C GLY A 671 44.35 0.56 2.13
N HIS A 672 44.48 -0.70 1.73
CA HIS A 672 43.98 -1.20 0.46
C HIS A 672 42.76 -2.09 0.68
N TRP A 673 41.80 -2.02 -0.23
CA TRP A 673 40.78 -3.05 -0.36
C TRP A 673 41.43 -4.41 -0.66
N GLY A 674 40.80 -5.50 -0.22
CA GLY A 674 41.27 -6.88 -0.41
C GLY A 674 42.55 -7.30 0.32
N ILE A 675 43.30 -6.41 0.99
CA ILE A 675 44.57 -6.74 1.66
C ILE A 675 44.40 -6.73 3.19
N ASN A 676 44.66 -7.87 3.85
CA ASN A 676 44.67 -7.94 5.32
C ASN A 676 45.98 -7.38 5.92
N SER A 677 46.25 -6.09 5.73
CA SER A 677 47.48 -5.44 6.22
C SER A 677 47.65 -5.47 7.74
N ASN A 678 46.58 -5.72 8.51
CA ASN A 678 46.62 -5.81 9.98
C ASN A 678 46.66 -7.25 10.52
N GLY A 679 46.35 -8.25 9.68
CA GLY A 679 46.33 -9.67 10.07
C GLY A 679 45.17 -10.06 10.98
N THR A 680 44.07 -9.31 11.00
CA THR A 680 42.96 -9.48 11.97
C THR A 680 41.88 -10.44 11.44
N CYS A 681 40.60 -10.18 11.69
CA CYS A 681 39.50 -10.83 10.97
C CYS A 681 39.35 -10.22 9.58
N TYR A 682 38.94 -11.02 8.61
CA TYR A 682 38.72 -10.55 7.24
C TYR A 682 37.40 -11.13 6.71
N PRO A 683 36.53 -10.32 6.06
CA PRO A 683 35.37 -10.82 5.34
C PRO A 683 35.79 -11.65 4.14
N LEU A 684 35.33 -12.91 4.13
CA LEU A 684 35.55 -13.84 3.03
C LEU A 684 34.42 -13.74 2.02
N PHE A 685 34.77 -13.88 0.75
CA PHE A 685 33.84 -14.10 -0.34
C PHE A 685 32.90 -15.28 -0.02
N ASN A 686 31.59 -15.01 0.04
CA ASN A 686 30.60 -16.05 0.21
C ASN A 686 30.23 -16.64 -1.16
N VAL A 687 30.43 -17.94 -1.36
CA VAL A 687 30.14 -18.62 -2.62
C VAL A 687 28.64 -18.91 -2.74
N TYR A 688 27.81 -17.87 -2.80
CA TYR A 688 26.37 -18.06 -2.94
C TYR A 688 26.05 -18.66 -4.31
N THR A 689 25.51 -19.88 -4.29
CA THR A 689 25.12 -20.64 -5.49
C THR A 689 23.68 -20.35 -5.92
N GLY A 690 22.95 -19.56 -5.14
CA GLY A 690 21.51 -19.39 -5.26
C GLY A 690 20.72 -20.64 -4.87
N ALA A 691 19.40 -20.47 -4.80
CA ALA A 691 18.43 -21.56 -4.76
C ALA A 691 17.33 -21.29 -5.79
N TYR A 692 16.69 -22.33 -6.33
CA TYR A 692 15.52 -22.17 -7.18
C TYR A 692 14.24 -22.22 -6.35
N LEU A 693 13.54 -21.09 -6.33
CA LEU A 693 12.18 -20.97 -5.79
C LEU A 693 11.22 -21.49 -6.85
N CYS A 694 10.39 -22.47 -6.49
CA CYS A 694 9.52 -23.19 -7.41
C CYS A 694 8.11 -23.41 -6.85
N ASP A 695 7.15 -23.63 -7.74
CA ASP A 695 5.83 -24.16 -7.38
C ASP A 695 5.87 -25.67 -7.03
N PRO A 696 4.93 -26.19 -6.21
CA PRO A 696 4.82 -27.61 -5.84
C PRO A 696 4.74 -28.60 -7.00
N ASP A 697 4.32 -28.17 -8.19
CA ASP A 697 4.17 -29.04 -9.36
C ASP A 697 5.34 -28.93 -10.33
N ASN A 698 6.37 -28.14 -10.01
CA ASN A 698 7.50 -27.90 -10.89
C ASN A 698 8.41 -29.13 -11.00
N SER A 699 8.76 -29.49 -12.23
CA SER A 699 9.63 -30.63 -12.56
C SER A 699 11.05 -30.20 -12.94
N PHE A 700 11.40 -28.91 -12.80
CA PHE A 700 12.72 -28.40 -13.16
C PHE A 700 13.83 -28.93 -12.22
N PRO A 701 14.91 -29.56 -12.74
CA PRO A 701 15.86 -30.32 -11.92
C PRO A 701 16.65 -29.57 -10.84
N LYS A 702 16.61 -28.21 -10.80
CA LYS A 702 17.28 -27.42 -9.75
C LYS A 702 16.34 -26.99 -8.60
N CYS A 703 15.03 -27.21 -8.70
CA CYS A 703 14.14 -27.02 -7.56
C CYS A 703 14.57 -27.93 -6.40
N ALA A 704 14.41 -27.51 -5.14
CA ALA A 704 14.86 -28.30 -3.99
C ALA A 704 14.20 -29.70 -3.90
N SER A 705 12.93 -29.80 -4.33
CA SER A 705 12.16 -31.05 -4.42
C SER A 705 11.37 -31.08 -5.74
N PRO A 706 11.96 -31.48 -6.87
CA PRO A 706 11.29 -31.45 -8.17
C PRO A 706 10.27 -32.59 -8.30
N ARG A 707 9.05 -32.28 -8.75
CA ARG A 707 7.97 -33.28 -8.89
C ARG A 707 8.29 -34.29 -9.99
N ASN A 708 8.40 -35.56 -9.63
CA ASN A 708 8.53 -36.66 -10.59
C ASN A 708 7.24 -36.85 -11.39
N GLU A 709 7.25 -36.46 -12.66
CA GLU A 709 6.05 -36.47 -13.50
C GLU A 709 5.51 -37.86 -13.83
N SER A 710 6.33 -38.91 -13.72
CA SER A 710 5.92 -40.29 -14.00
C SER A 710 5.24 -40.97 -12.81
N THR A 711 5.39 -40.43 -11.59
CA THR A 711 4.83 -41.03 -10.35
C THR A 711 3.88 -40.11 -9.60
N THR A 712 4.03 -38.80 -9.74
CA THR A 712 3.40 -37.80 -8.88
C THR A 712 2.50 -36.87 -9.70
N PRO A 713 1.16 -37.02 -9.59
CA PRO A 713 0.20 -36.14 -10.25
C PRO A 713 0.36 -34.68 -9.81
N LYS A 714 -0.02 -33.75 -10.68
CA LYS A 714 -0.10 -32.32 -10.36
C LYS A 714 -1.15 -32.05 -9.28
N SER A 715 -0.75 -31.34 -8.24
CA SER A 715 -1.63 -30.77 -7.21
C SER A 715 -2.55 -29.69 -7.78
N ASN A 716 -2.03 -28.87 -8.69
CA ASN A 716 -2.59 -27.60 -9.16
C ASN A 716 -2.86 -26.62 -8.00
N ALA A 717 -2.01 -26.63 -6.97
CA ALA A 717 -2.15 -25.79 -5.78
C ALA A 717 -1.94 -24.29 -6.06
N MET A 718 -1.08 -23.97 -7.04
CA MET A 718 -0.78 -22.60 -7.48
C MET A 718 -0.34 -22.57 -8.95
N SER A 719 -0.37 -21.38 -9.53
CA SER A 719 0.18 -21.08 -10.86
C SER A 719 1.70 -21.36 -10.91
N SER A 720 2.18 -21.97 -12.00
CA SER A 720 3.55 -22.50 -12.07
C SER A 720 4.63 -21.43 -12.25
N PHE A 721 5.77 -21.60 -11.58
CA PHE A 721 6.96 -20.76 -11.70
C PHE A 721 8.23 -21.53 -11.29
N ASN A 722 9.38 -21.17 -11.87
CA ASN A 722 10.68 -21.43 -11.26
C ASN A 722 11.65 -20.26 -11.53
N TYR A 723 12.29 -19.72 -10.49
CA TYR A 723 13.32 -18.68 -10.66
C TYR A 723 14.41 -18.83 -9.61
N GLN A 724 15.63 -18.45 -9.96
CA GLN A 724 16.75 -18.49 -9.03
C GLN A 724 16.76 -17.21 -8.19
N MET A 725 16.77 -17.38 -6.86
CA MET A 725 17.17 -16.34 -5.91
C MET A 725 18.70 -16.35 -5.78
N ASP A 726 19.30 -15.21 -5.46
CA ASP A 726 20.76 -15.08 -5.35
C ASP A 726 21.13 -14.02 -4.32
N ALA A 727 22.41 -13.98 -3.93
CA ALA A 727 22.93 -12.93 -3.07
C ALA A 727 24.38 -12.58 -3.45
N ILE A 728 24.71 -11.28 -3.43
CA ILE A 728 26.10 -10.83 -3.32
C ILE A 728 26.36 -10.65 -1.83
N SER A 729 27.29 -11.42 -1.25
CA SER A 729 27.55 -11.40 0.19
C SER A 729 29.01 -11.69 0.57
N ALA A 730 29.37 -11.27 1.78
CA ALA A 730 30.63 -11.61 2.42
C ALA A 730 30.38 -12.15 3.84
N ASN A 731 30.97 -13.32 4.15
CA ASN A 731 30.92 -13.92 5.49
C ASN A 731 32.17 -13.52 6.28
N TRP A 732 32.00 -12.88 7.43
CA TRP A 732 33.12 -12.39 8.23
C TRP A 732 33.16 -13.00 9.64
N PRO A 733 34.35 -13.36 10.18
CA PRO A 733 34.44 -13.98 11.49
C PRO A 733 34.09 -13.04 12.64
N VAL A 734 33.26 -13.53 13.56
CA VAL A 734 32.78 -12.80 14.73
C VAL A 734 33.83 -12.85 15.85
N HIS A 735 33.98 -11.74 16.57
CA HIS A 735 34.79 -11.64 17.79
C HIS A 735 33.89 -11.79 19.02
N LEU A 736 34.39 -12.38 20.10
CA LEU A 736 33.62 -12.65 21.32
C LEU A 736 32.89 -11.41 21.86
N GLY A 737 33.49 -10.23 21.72
CA GLY A 737 32.94 -8.93 22.12
C GLY A 737 31.53 -8.66 21.61
N ALA A 738 31.13 -9.20 20.46
CA ALA A 738 29.78 -9.08 19.93
C ALA A 738 28.71 -9.82 20.76
N TYR A 739 29.11 -10.78 21.61
CA TYR A 739 28.24 -11.54 22.50
C TYR A 739 28.36 -11.09 23.97
N THR A 740 29.51 -10.55 24.38
CA THR A 740 29.78 -10.12 25.77
C THR A 740 29.42 -8.65 26.03
N ASP A 741 29.47 -7.77 25.02
CA ASP A 741 29.12 -6.35 25.09
C ASP A 741 28.41 -5.89 23.80
N TYR A 742 28.08 -4.60 23.70
CA TYR A 742 27.44 -4.00 22.53
C TYR A 742 28.44 -3.51 21.47
N VAL A 743 28.26 -3.99 20.24
CA VAL A 743 29.00 -3.54 19.06
C VAL A 743 28.12 -2.65 18.18
N VAL A 744 28.72 -1.59 17.60
CA VAL A 744 28.03 -0.70 16.65
C VAL A 744 28.19 -1.25 15.22
N TYR A 745 27.07 -1.59 14.62
CA TYR A 745 26.92 -2.02 13.23
C TYR A 745 26.39 -0.86 12.39
N GLN A 746 26.94 -0.65 11.20
CA GLN A 746 26.61 0.48 10.33
C GLN A 746 26.49 0.01 8.88
N LEU A 747 25.54 0.60 8.15
CA LEU A 747 25.36 0.36 6.72
C LEU A 747 25.03 1.67 6.01
N GLU A 748 25.90 2.11 5.11
CA GLU A 748 25.59 3.16 4.12
C GLU A 748 24.99 2.53 2.87
N TRP A 749 23.92 3.12 2.34
CA TRP A 749 23.29 2.74 1.08
C TRP A 749 22.96 4.00 0.27
N VAL A 750 23.39 4.02 -0.99
CA VAL A 750 23.07 5.06 -1.97
C VAL A 750 22.52 4.37 -3.22
N THR A 751 21.42 4.87 -3.79
CA THR A 751 20.75 4.23 -4.95
C THR A 751 21.37 4.67 -6.28
N GLY A 752 20.86 4.13 -7.40
CA GLY A 752 21.27 4.51 -8.74
C GLY A 752 22.59 3.89 -9.18
N LYS A 753 23.00 4.20 -10.42
CA LYS A 753 24.13 3.55 -11.13
C LYS A 753 25.50 3.88 -10.55
N ASN A 754 25.56 4.97 -9.78
CA ASN A 754 26.76 5.43 -9.08
C ASN A 754 26.66 5.16 -7.56
N GLY A 755 25.62 4.42 -7.13
CA GLY A 755 25.37 4.06 -5.76
C GLY A 755 26.27 2.94 -5.25
N TYR A 756 26.08 2.58 -4.00
CA TYR A 756 26.79 1.50 -3.31
C TYR A 756 26.00 1.05 -2.08
N VAL A 757 26.29 -0.15 -1.58
CA VAL A 757 26.00 -0.52 -0.18
C VAL A 757 27.32 -0.83 0.51
N ARG A 758 27.55 -0.27 1.69
CA ARG A 758 28.81 -0.37 2.44
C ARG A 758 28.54 -0.67 3.92
N TRP A 759 29.06 -1.80 4.37
CA TRP A 759 29.05 -2.26 5.75
C TRP A 759 30.24 -1.71 6.52
N MET A 760 29.98 -1.23 7.72
CA MET A 760 30.97 -0.75 8.67
C MET A 760 30.72 -1.33 10.06
N LEU A 761 31.79 -1.53 10.82
CA LEU A 761 31.78 -1.96 12.20
C LEU A 761 32.57 -0.93 13.01
N GLN A 762 31.90 -0.26 13.96
CA GLN A 762 32.50 0.83 14.77
C GLN A 762 33.22 1.89 13.90
N GLY A 763 32.61 2.28 12.76
CA GLY A 763 33.18 3.24 11.79
C GLY A 763 34.25 2.69 10.84
N SER A 764 34.71 1.45 11.00
CA SER A 764 35.67 0.80 10.07
C SER A 764 34.93 0.04 8.96
N PRO A 765 35.29 0.18 7.67
CA PRO A 765 34.69 -0.61 6.60
C PRO A 765 34.98 -2.11 6.76
N LEU A 766 33.98 -2.93 6.39
CA LEU A 766 34.09 -4.39 6.26
C LEU A 766 33.91 -4.82 4.80
N PHE A 767 32.79 -4.44 4.20
CA PHE A 767 32.38 -4.88 2.87
C PHE A 767 31.72 -3.71 2.13
N GLU A 768 31.88 -3.61 0.83
CA GLU A 768 31.19 -2.65 -0.01
C GLU A 768 30.89 -3.28 -1.38
N VAL A 769 29.64 -3.14 -1.82
CA VAL A 769 29.15 -3.53 -3.15
C VAL A 769 28.85 -2.25 -3.94
N PRO A 770 29.73 -1.85 -4.87
CA PRO A 770 29.42 -0.80 -5.84
C PRO A 770 28.24 -1.20 -6.73
N SER A 771 27.41 -0.23 -7.12
CA SER A 771 26.28 -0.48 -8.02
C SER A 771 26.70 -1.07 -9.38
N GLU A 772 27.88 -0.69 -9.88
CA GLU A 772 28.46 -1.23 -11.12
C GLU A 772 28.61 -2.78 -11.09
N SER A 773 28.89 -3.38 -9.93
CA SER A 773 28.93 -4.84 -9.76
C SER A 773 27.57 -5.52 -10.01
N ILE A 774 26.46 -4.77 -9.99
CA ILE A 774 25.08 -5.26 -10.12
C ILE A 774 24.48 -4.91 -11.50
N TRP A 775 24.86 -3.78 -12.11
CA TRP A 775 24.34 -3.35 -13.41
C TRP A 775 25.30 -3.54 -14.59
N ASP A 776 26.62 -3.36 -14.45
CA ASP A 776 27.61 -3.56 -15.52
C ASP A 776 28.20 -4.98 -15.49
N VAL A 777 27.30 -5.96 -15.40
CA VAL A 777 27.67 -7.36 -15.18
C VAL A 777 28.37 -7.96 -16.40
N PRO A 778 29.45 -8.74 -16.24
CA PRO A 778 30.14 -9.38 -17.35
C PRO A 778 29.21 -10.23 -18.23
N GLN A 779 29.45 -10.18 -19.54
CA GLN A 779 28.65 -10.85 -20.57
C GLN A 779 29.50 -11.81 -21.40
N ASN A 780 28.91 -12.95 -21.78
CA ASN A 780 29.41 -13.78 -22.88
C ASN A 780 29.05 -13.16 -24.25
N SER A 781 29.40 -13.83 -25.36
CA SER A 781 29.10 -13.35 -26.72
C SER A 781 27.61 -13.15 -27.02
N ASN A 782 26.74 -13.81 -26.25
CA ASN A 782 25.29 -13.87 -26.46
C ASN A 782 24.53 -12.96 -25.49
N LYS A 783 25.23 -12.28 -24.56
CA LYS A 783 24.69 -11.41 -23.51
C LYS A 783 23.66 -12.10 -22.58
N THR A 784 23.98 -13.30 -22.11
CA THR A 784 23.07 -14.11 -21.28
C THR A 784 22.95 -13.69 -19.81
N ASN A 785 23.70 -12.69 -19.33
CA ASN A 785 23.72 -12.33 -17.90
C ASN A 785 22.73 -11.18 -17.60
N PRO A 786 21.65 -11.39 -16.82
CA PRO A 786 20.65 -10.36 -16.58
C PRO A 786 21.19 -9.21 -15.72
N GLN A 787 21.38 -8.05 -16.34
CA GLN A 787 21.74 -6.79 -15.68
C GLN A 787 20.60 -6.37 -14.73
N LYS A 788 20.95 -6.03 -13.50
CA LYS A 788 19.99 -5.60 -12.47
C LYS A 788 20.09 -4.10 -12.24
N ILE A 789 19.15 -3.56 -11.47
CA ILE A 789 19.25 -2.21 -10.93
C ILE A 789 19.88 -2.24 -9.53
N MET A 790 20.25 -1.06 -9.02
CA MET A 790 20.56 -0.93 -7.60
C MET A 790 19.29 -1.24 -6.78
N LEU A 791 19.44 -1.58 -5.51
CA LEU A 791 18.28 -1.69 -4.63
C LEU A 791 17.70 -0.28 -4.45
N GLU A 792 16.47 -0.10 -4.93
CA GLU A 792 15.81 1.20 -5.13
C GLU A 792 14.38 1.25 -4.55
N GLU A 793 13.83 0.12 -4.10
CA GLU A 793 12.55 0.04 -3.39
C GLU A 793 12.58 0.82 -2.05
N PRO A 794 11.44 1.37 -1.56
CA PRO A 794 11.33 1.77 -0.17
C PRO A 794 11.43 0.54 0.74
N MET A 795 12.45 0.46 1.57
CA MET A 795 12.71 -0.68 2.44
C MET A 795 12.30 -0.39 3.89
N TYR A 796 11.81 -1.40 4.60
CA TYR A 796 11.47 -1.33 6.02
C TYR A 796 12.45 -2.18 6.83
N ILE A 797 12.65 -1.82 8.10
CA ILE A 797 13.61 -2.46 9.00
C ILE A 797 12.94 -3.68 9.67
N ILE A 798 13.70 -4.76 9.78
CA ILE A 798 13.33 -6.01 10.45
C ILE A 798 14.43 -6.35 11.46
N PHE A 799 14.05 -6.87 12.62
CA PHE A 799 14.99 -7.59 13.49
C PHE A 799 14.32 -8.81 14.13
N ASN A 800 15.05 -9.92 14.15
CA ASN A 800 14.60 -11.22 14.64
C ASN A 800 15.76 -12.02 15.26
N VAL A 801 15.42 -13.08 15.99
CA VAL A 801 16.38 -14.13 16.36
C VAL A 801 15.78 -15.47 15.95
N ALA A 802 16.34 -16.08 14.91
CA ALA A 802 15.86 -17.33 14.34
C ALA A 802 16.74 -18.53 14.78
N LEU A 803 16.26 -19.76 14.60
CA LEU A 803 16.97 -20.99 14.94
C LEU A 803 16.71 -22.08 13.88
N SER A 804 17.60 -22.23 12.90
CA SER A 804 17.44 -23.25 11.85
C SER A 804 18.18 -24.56 12.15
N SER A 805 17.68 -25.65 11.57
CA SER A 805 18.37 -26.93 11.42
C SER A 805 19.46 -26.95 10.33
N SER A 806 19.59 -25.89 9.53
CA SER A 806 20.33 -25.84 8.26
C SER A 806 21.36 -24.71 8.14
N TRP A 807 21.56 -23.88 9.18
CA TRP A 807 22.47 -22.72 9.14
C TRP A 807 23.80 -22.96 9.88
N GLY A 808 24.78 -22.08 9.64
CA GLY A 808 26.10 -22.14 10.28
C GLY A 808 26.08 -22.03 11.80
N ALA A 809 25.09 -21.31 12.36
CA ALA A 809 24.63 -21.50 13.73
C ALA A 809 23.36 -22.36 13.71
N THR A 810 23.42 -23.50 14.40
CA THR A 810 22.34 -24.47 14.55
C THR A 810 22.28 -24.84 16.04
N PRO A 811 21.10 -24.88 16.68
CA PRO A 811 21.00 -25.25 18.08
C PRO A 811 21.33 -26.73 18.33
N PRO A 812 21.66 -27.13 19.57
CA PRO A 812 21.86 -28.53 19.92
C PRO A 812 20.64 -29.38 19.55
N ASN A 813 20.91 -30.61 19.07
CA ASN A 813 19.89 -31.58 18.64
C ASN A 813 18.83 -31.00 17.65
N PRO A 814 19.22 -30.49 16.47
CA PRO A 814 18.28 -29.88 15.52
C PRO A 814 17.18 -30.87 15.11
N GLY A 815 15.93 -30.36 15.04
CA GLY A 815 14.74 -31.19 14.85
C GLY A 815 14.29 -31.95 16.11
N LYS A 816 14.79 -31.58 17.29
CA LYS A 816 14.38 -32.07 18.62
C LYS A 816 14.51 -30.96 19.67
N GLU A 817 14.09 -31.26 20.89
CA GLU A 817 14.36 -30.48 22.09
C GLU A 817 15.88 -30.29 22.30
N CYS A 818 16.30 -29.10 22.74
CA CYS A 818 17.72 -28.73 22.91
C CYS A 818 18.55 -29.82 23.62
N ARG A 819 18.06 -30.36 24.73
CA ARG A 819 18.78 -31.37 25.55
C ARG A 819 18.78 -32.77 24.95
N GLY A 820 17.98 -33.05 23.91
CA GLY A 820 17.83 -34.39 23.33
C GLY A 820 17.33 -35.40 24.37
N ASP A 821 18.13 -36.44 24.65
CA ASP A 821 17.86 -37.40 25.74
C ASP A 821 18.46 -36.99 27.10
N GLY A 822 19.13 -35.84 27.18
CA GLY A 822 19.76 -35.31 28.38
C GLY A 822 21.10 -35.96 28.75
N SER A 823 21.67 -36.83 27.91
CA SER A 823 22.90 -37.58 28.23
C SER A 823 24.21 -36.78 28.07
N ASP A 824 24.22 -35.71 27.27
CA ASP A 824 25.41 -34.87 27.04
C ASP A 824 25.44 -33.68 28.01
N GLU A 825 26.41 -33.70 28.95
CA GLU A 825 26.60 -32.66 29.97
C GLU A 825 26.96 -31.28 29.39
N ALA A 826 27.65 -31.23 28.24
CA ALA A 826 28.01 -29.97 27.59
C ALA A 826 26.83 -29.36 26.83
N VAL A 827 26.00 -30.20 26.20
CA VAL A 827 24.72 -29.76 25.61
C VAL A 827 23.77 -29.28 26.71
N ASN A 828 23.63 -30.02 27.81
CA ASN A 828 22.79 -29.60 28.94
C ASN A 828 23.17 -28.18 29.42
N LYS A 829 24.45 -27.89 29.63
CA LYS A 829 24.94 -26.55 30.03
C LYS A 829 24.70 -25.44 29.00
N ILE A 830 24.62 -25.77 27.72
CA ILE A 830 24.23 -24.81 26.66
C ILE A 830 22.72 -24.56 26.73
N CYS A 831 21.91 -25.60 26.90
CA CYS A 831 20.46 -25.48 27.03
C CYS A 831 20.04 -24.80 28.35
N ASP A 832 20.79 -24.99 29.43
CA ASP A 832 20.58 -24.34 30.73
C ASP A 832 20.95 -22.84 30.71
N ALA A 833 21.56 -22.34 29.63
CA ALA A 833 21.78 -20.92 29.41
C ALA A 833 20.58 -20.22 28.73
N PHE A 834 19.56 -20.94 28.26
CA PHE A 834 18.31 -20.31 27.84
C PHE A 834 17.55 -19.78 29.07
N PRO A 835 16.92 -18.58 29.00
CA PRO A 835 16.72 -17.76 27.81
C PRO A 835 17.94 -16.96 27.34
N LEU A 836 18.17 -16.97 26.03
CA LEU A 836 19.14 -16.12 25.36
C LEU A 836 18.48 -14.79 24.93
N TYR A 837 19.28 -13.73 24.81
CA TYR A 837 18.80 -12.39 24.48
C TYR A 837 19.65 -11.72 23.40
N LEU A 838 19.02 -11.26 22.32
CA LEU A 838 19.54 -10.17 21.50
C LEU A 838 19.17 -8.87 22.21
N LYS A 839 20.14 -7.98 22.48
CA LYS A 839 19.87 -6.62 22.96
C LYS A 839 20.18 -5.60 21.86
N ILE A 840 19.33 -4.58 21.72
CA ILE A 840 19.56 -3.41 20.88
C ILE A 840 19.44 -2.16 21.76
N ASP A 841 20.51 -1.40 21.85
CA ASP A 841 20.63 -0.16 22.64
C ASP A 841 19.96 1.01 21.91
N TYR A 842 20.29 1.21 20.63
CA TYR A 842 19.60 2.17 19.76
C TYR A 842 19.59 1.73 18.29
N ILE A 843 18.66 2.32 17.53
CA ILE A 843 18.66 2.37 16.05
C ILE A 843 18.62 3.83 15.62
N ARG A 844 19.45 4.24 14.67
CA ARG A 844 19.47 5.59 14.08
C ARG A 844 19.61 5.51 12.56
N LEU A 845 18.91 6.39 11.83
CA LEU A 845 19.02 6.55 10.38
C LEU A 845 19.35 7.99 10.02
N TYR A 846 20.36 8.18 9.17
CA TYR A 846 20.79 9.48 8.64
C TYR A 846 20.60 9.51 7.12
N GLN A 847 20.17 10.64 6.55
CA GLN A 847 20.00 10.82 5.10
C GLN A 847 20.56 12.15 4.61
N ASP A 848 21.00 12.16 3.36
CA ASP A 848 21.31 13.38 2.62
C ASP A 848 20.02 14.13 2.30
N LEU A 849 19.90 15.38 2.77
CA LEU A 849 18.72 16.22 2.54
C LEU A 849 19.02 17.40 1.60
N GLY A 850 20.11 17.30 0.82
CA GLY A 850 20.46 18.27 -0.22
C GLY A 850 19.51 18.24 -1.41
N ASP A 851 19.39 19.37 -2.11
CA ASP A 851 18.67 19.53 -3.38
C ASP A 851 19.56 19.33 -4.62
N ASP A 852 20.83 18.95 -4.42
CA ASP A 852 21.85 18.71 -5.45
C ASP A 852 22.16 17.20 -5.68
N LEU A 853 21.27 16.31 -5.23
CA LEU A 853 21.39 14.87 -5.48
C LEU A 853 21.22 14.54 -6.97
N LYS A 854 21.82 13.42 -7.41
CA LYS A 854 21.62 12.89 -8.77
C LYS A 854 20.19 12.39 -8.95
N ASP A 855 19.67 12.47 -10.17
CA ASP A 855 18.32 12.02 -10.53
C ASP A 855 18.04 10.54 -10.18
N ASP A 856 19.08 9.70 -10.11
CA ASP A 856 19.02 8.27 -9.73
C ASP A 856 19.27 8.00 -8.23
N ASN A 857 19.44 9.03 -7.40
CA ASN A 857 19.57 8.94 -5.95
C ASN A 857 18.24 9.28 -5.25
N TYR A 858 17.37 8.29 -5.03
CA TYR A 858 16.01 8.46 -4.52
C TYR A 858 15.93 8.65 -2.99
N MET A 859 16.96 9.23 -2.36
CA MET A 859 17.12 9.19 -0.91
C MET A 859 16.01 9.96 -0.17
N GLN A 860 15.12 9.24 0.53
CA GLN A 860 13.98 9.82 1.25
C GLN A 860 13.39 8.88 2.31
N VAL A 861 12.61 9.42 3.24
CA VAL A 861 11.76 8.65 4.17
C VAL A 861 10.34 8.57 3.60
N GLY A 862 9.83 7.35 3.43
CA GLY A 862 8.46 7.10 2.97
C GLY A 862 8.27 5.66 2.50
N CYS A 863 7.08 5.10 2.75
CA CYS A 863 6.68 3.78 2.27
C CYS A 863 6.06 3.80 0.86
N ASP A 864 5.66 4.98 0.36
CA ASP A 864 4.95 5.19 -0.93
C ASP A 864 5.59 6.35 -1.75
N PRO A 865 6.89 6.29 -2.07
CA PRO A 865 7.60 7.32 -2.84
C PRO A 865 7.16 7.33 -4.32
N ALA A 866 7.12 8.51 -4.95
CA ALA A 866 6.65 8.63 -6.34
C ALA A 866 7.48 7.84 -7.37
N SER A 867 8.78 7.64 -7.12
CA SER A 867 9.65 6.78 -7.94
C SER A 867 9.28 5.29 -7.86
N HIS A 868 8.80 4.86 -6.70
CA HIS A 868 8.64 3.46 -6.31
C HIS A 868 7.36 3.26 -5.47
N PRO A 869 6.16 3.58 -6.00
CA PRO A 869 4.91 3.55 -5.24
C PRO A 869 4.56 2.12 -4.79
N THR A 870 3.82 2.00 -3.68
CA THR A 870 3.38 0.72 -3.10
C THR A 870 1.98 0.75 -2.46
N LYS A 871 1.51 1.89 -1.94
CA LYS A 871 0.34 1.99 -1.03
C LYS A 871 -0.93 1.40 -1.64
N LYS A 872 -1.22 1.77 -2.89
CA LYS A 872 -2.39 1.27 -3.64
C LYS A 872 -2.27 -0.20 -4.01
N TRP A 873 -1.07 -0.75 -4.17
CA TRP A 873 -0.84 -2.19 -4.38
C TRP A 873 -1.08 -2.98 -3.09
N ILE A 874 -0.47 -2.56 -1.98
CA ILE A 874 -0.61 -3.21 -0.67
C ILE A 874 -2.07 -3.16 -0.20
N GLN A 875 -2.73 -1.99 -0.32
CA GLN A 875 -4.16 -1.85 0.01
C GLN A 875 -5.07 -2.73 -0.86
N ALA A 876 -4.69 -3.02 -2.11
CA ALA A 876 -5.48 -3.84 -3.02
C ALA A 876 -5.38 -5.35 -2.78
N HIS A 877 -4.36 -5.78 -2.03
CA HIS A 877 -3.97 -7.18 -1.75
C HIS A 877 -3.70 -7.42 -0.25
N ILE A 878 -4.31 -6.62 0.65
CA ILE A 878 -3.94 -6.57 2.08
C ILE A 878 -4.07 -7.92 2.80
N ASP A 879 -4.92 -8.82 2.28
CA ASP A 879 -5.10 -10.21 2.67
C ASP A 879 -3.86 -11.11 2.46
N GLU A 880 -2.87 -10.66 1.68
CA GLU A 880 -1.58 -11.33 1.50
C GLU A 880 -0.51 -10.88 2.51
N TYR A 881 -0.74 -9.78 3.22
CA TYR A 881 0.22 -9.12 4.12
C TYR A 881 -0.16 -9.23 5.60
N GLN A 882 -1.27 -9.89 5.94
CA GLN A 882 -1.72 -10.05 7.34
C GLN A 882 -2.52 -11.35 7.53
N ASP A 883 -2.61 -11.78 8.79
CA ASP A 883 -3.52 -12.82 9.27
C ASP A 883 -4.24 -12.33 10.54
N ASP A 884 -4.98 -13.20 11.23
CA ASP A 884 -5.81 -12.87 12.38
C ASP A 884 -5.02 -12.36 13.61
N ASP A 885 -3.77 -12.81 13.78
CA ASP A 885 -2.89 -12.35 14.87
C ASP A 885 -2.06 -11.12 14.46
N ASN A 886 -1.67 -11.01 13.18
CA ASN A 886 -0.67 -10.06 12.69
C ASN A 886 -1.25 -8.89 11.85
N HIS A 887 -2.50 -8.51 12.10
CA HIS A 887 -3.22 -7.40 11.44
C HIS A 887 -2.37 -6.13 11.22
N HIS A 888 -2.44 -5.55 10.02
CA HIS A 888 -1.93 -4.21 9.73
C HIS A 888 -2.78 -3.16 10.47
N LYS A 889 -2.13 -2.28 11.24
CA LYS A 889 -2.78 -1.16 11.93
C LYS A 889 -1.97 0.12 11.81
N GLU A 890 -2.61 1.14 11.24
CA GLU A 890 -2.11 2.52 11.26
C GLU A 890 -2.07 3.04 12.71
N VAL A 891 -1.08 3.87 13.04
CA VAL A 891 -0.89 4.43 14.39
C VAL A 891 -0.84 5.96 14.31
N ALA A 892 -1.86 6.60 14.88
CA ALA A 892 -1.88 8.04 15.11
C ALA A 892 -1.30 8.35 16.49
N GLY A 893 -0.34 9.28 16.54
CA GLY A 893 0.39 9.63 17.76
C GLY A 893 1.42 8.58 18.15
N LYS A 894 1.66 8.49 19.47
CA LYS A 894 2.60 7.56 20.12
C LYS A 894 4.10 7.76 19.85
N ALA A 895 4.53 8.74 19.06
CA ALA A 895 5.94 9.16 19.09
C ALA A 895 6.35 9.68 20.46
N PHE A 896 7.63 9.53 20.81
CA PHE A 896 8.18 10.06 22.05
C PHE A 896 8.23 11.59 22.04
N CYS A 897 7.98 12.22 23.20
CA CYS A 897 7.93 13.67 23.34
C CYS A 897 8.34 14.14 24.74
N THR A 898 8.75 15.40 24.81
CA THR A 898 9.07 16.13 26.05
C THR A 898 8.08 17.27 26.32
N VAL A 899 7.54 17.88 25.26
CA VAL A 899 6.61 19.02 25.32
C VAL A 899 5.50 18.90 24.28
N ASP A 900 4.37 19.60 24.49
CA ASP A 900 3.27 19.70 23.53
C ASP A 900 3.73 20.12 22.12
N ASP A 901 4.78 20.94 22.03
CA ASP A 901 5.33 21.46 20.77
C ASP A 901 6.04 20.36 19.92
N ASP A 902 6.36 19.20 20.51
CA ASP A 902 6.85 17.99 19.80
C ASP A 902 5.72 17.19 19.12
N CYS A 903 4.46 17.52 19.45
CA CYS A 903 3.26 16.79 19.04
C CYS A 903 2.24 17.71 18.32
N THR A 904 2.66 18.87 17.83
CA THR A 904 1.80 19.79 17.09
C THR A 904 2.53 20.47 15.94
N ILE A 905 1.80 20.87 14.90
CA ILE A 905 2.37 21.50 13.70
C ILE A 905 3.06 22.86 13.99
N GLY A 906 4.15 23.11 13.28
CA GLY A 906 4.96 24.32 13.41
C GLY A 906 5.01 25.19 12.15
N GLY A 907 6.16 25.85 11.95
CA GLY A 907 6.44 26.67 10.77
C GLY A 907 5.44 27.80 10.52
N THR A 908 5.15 28.06 9.24
CA THR A 908 4.27 29.15 8.81
C THR A 908 2.81 28.98 9.28
N LEU A 909 2.36 27.73 9.45
CA LEU A 909 1.00 27.38 9.88
C LEU A 909 0.83 27.42 11.42
N GLY A 910 1.87 27.07 12.17
CA GLY A 910 1.92 27.08 13.63
C GLY A 910 1.86 28.48 14.29
N LYS A 911 1.75 29.54 13.49
CA LYS A 911 1.39 30.91 13.95
C LYS A 911 -0.09 31.03 14.34
N THR A 912 -0.92 30.09 13.89
CA THR A 912 -2.34 29.97 14.28
C THR A 912 -2.47 29.12 15.54
N ALA A 913 -3.49 29.34 16.37
CA ALA A 913 -3.67 28.66 17.66
C ALA A 913 -4.15 27.18 17.56
N LEU A 914 -3.81 26.47 16.49
CA LEU A 914 -4.21 25.09 16.24
C LEU A 914 -3.25 24.11 16.92
N LYS A 915 -3.68 23.51 18.04
CA LYS A 915 -3.02 22.32 18.60
C LYS A 915 -3.55 21.06 17.92
N THR A 916 -2.68 20.31 17.25
CA THR A 916 -3.03 19.08 16.53
C THR A 916 -2.80 17.84 17.39
N GLY A 917 -1.88 17.91 18.34
CA GLY A 917 -1.68 16.94 19.41
C GLY A 917 -1.09 17.57 20.68
N LYS A 918 -0.77 16.72 21.66
CA LYS A 918 -0.22 17.06 22.98
C LYS A 918 0.77 15.99 23.43
N CYS A 919 1.63 16.31 24.38
CA CYS A 919 2.52 15.32 24.99
C CYS A 919 1.91 14.76 26.29
N VAL A 920 1.63 13.46 26.31
CA VAL A 920 0.95 12.78 27.42
C VAL A 920 1.77 11.56 27.83
N LYS A 921 2.33 11.57 29.06
CA LYS A 921 3.24 10.52 29.56
C LYS A 921 4.41 10.23 28.60
N SER A 922 5.04 11.29 28.10
CA SER A 922 6.13 11.25 27.12
C SER A 922 5.79 10.59 25.77
N ARG A 923 4.50 10.46 25.42
CA ARG A 923 4.02 9.97 24.12
C ARG A 923 3.03 10.97 23.52
N CYS A 924 3.06 11.17 22.20
CA CYS A 924 2.13 12.10 21.53
C CYS A 924 0.70 11.56 21.49
N GLU A 925 -0.29 12.40 21.83
CA GLU A 925 -1.72 12.12 21.74
C GLU A 925 -2.40 13.12 20.81
N CYS A 926 -3.07 12.65 19.76
CA CYS A 926 -3.64 13.52 18.73
C CYS A 926 -4.98 14.10 19.18
N SER A 927 -5.10 15.43 19.16
CA SER A 927 -6.28 16.14 19.69
C SER A 927 -7.52 15.99 18.80
N TYR A 928 -7.34 15.61 17.53
CA TYR A 928 -8.42 15.31 16.58
C TYR A 928 -7.98 14.15 15.66
N SER A 929 -8.04 12.91 16.14
CA SER A 929 -7.58 11.71 15.40
C SER A 929 -8.30 11.48 14.06
N SER A 930 -9.48 12.06 13.86
CA SER A 930 -10.25 12.09 12.60
C SER A 930 -9.71 13.08 11.55
N SER A 931 -8.70 13.88 11.88
CA SER A 931 -8.14 14.94 11.01
C SER A 931 -6.61 15.06 11.09
N TRP A 932 -6.01 14.50 12.14
CA TRP A 932 -4.58 14.54 12.43
C TRP A 932 -4.08 13.20 12.94
N GLY A 933 -3.02 12.71 12.33
CA GLY A 933 -2.32 11.51 12.75
C GLY A 933 -0.86 11.53 12.31
N GLY A 934 -0.35 10.36 11.93
CA GLY A 934 1.08 10.10 11.94
C GLY A 934 1.66 10.16 13.36
N PRO A 935 2.96 9.86 13.55
CA PRO A 935 3.53 9.61 14.87
C PRO A 935 3.49 10.82 15.82
N ARG A 936 3.67 12.03 15.25
CA ARG A 936 3.69 13.31 15.98
C ARG A 936 2.41 14.12 15.87
N CYS A 937 1.32 13.53 15.36
CA CYS A 937 0.06 14.24 15.11
C CYS A 937 0.19 15.44 14.17
N THR A 938 1.17 15.39 13.25
CA THR A 938 1.46 16.43 12.25
C THR A 938 1.14 16.02 10.81
N THR A 939 0.66 14.79 10.59
CA THR A 939 0.11 14.35 9.30
C THR A 939 -1.36 14.68 9.23
N ALA A 940 -1.77 15.52 8.29
CA ALA A 940 -3.19 15.78 8.04
C ALA A 940 -3.83 14.56 7.37
N ILE A 941 -4.92 14.06 7.95
CA ILE A 941 -5.69 12.91 7.44
C ILE A 941 -6.93 13.43 6.72
N SER A 942 -7.11 13.04 5.46
CA SER A 942 -8.40 13.13 4.77
C SER A 942 -9.29 11.96 5.21
N SER A 943 -10.58 12.19 5.46
CA SER A 943 -11.47 11.19 6.07
C SER A 943 -11.89 10.08 5.10
N SER A 944 -10.93 9.24 4.71
CA SER A 944 -11.09 8.10 3.80
C SER A 944 -10.22 6.88 4.15
N SER A 945 -9.62 6.83 5.33
CA SER A 945 -8.78 5.71 5.80
C SER A 945 -8.88 5.48 7.30
N SER A 946 -9.79 4.58 7.72
CA SER A 946 -9.64 3.66 8.86
C SER A 946 -10.99 2.98 9.18
N SER A 947 -11.05 1.65 9.11
CA SER A 947 -12.22 0.88 9.55
C SER A 947 -12.08 0.47 11.02
N THR A 948 -12.80 1.12 11.94
CA THR A 948 -12.97 0.63 13.31
C THR A 948 -14.37 1.00 13.84
N THR A 949 -15.09 0.00 14.32
CA THR A 949 -16.46 0.13 14.83
C THR A 949 -16.47 0.70 16.26
N GLN A 950 -16.64 2.01 16.38
CA GLN A 950 -17.16 2.63 17.62
C GLN A 950 -18.28 3.62 17.33
N THR A 951 -19.10 3.86 18.35
CA THR A 951 -20.39 4.57 18.32
C THR A 951 -20.33 5.98 17.72
N PHE A 952 -21.17 6.22 16.71
CA PHE A 952 -21.34 7.54 16.09
C PHE A 952 -21.80 8.61 17.09
N SER A 953 -20.93 9.54 17.43
CA SER A 953 -21.32 10.88 17.90
C SER A 953 -20.26 11.92 17.54
N SER A 954 -20.72 13.12 17.16
CA SER A 954 -19.94 14.27 16.63
C SER A 954 -19.26 14.08 15.27
N LEU A 955 -19.67 14.93 14.31
CA LEU A 955 -18.94 15.19 13.08
C LEU A 955 -17.79 16.16 13.37
N SER A 956 -16.61 15.92 12.79
CA SER A 956 -15.45 16.82 12.86
C SER A 956 -14.94 17.15 11.46
N SER A 957 -15.08 18.42 11.09
CA SER A 957 -14.41 19.06 9.95
C SER A 957 -13.86 20.40 10.42
N TYR A 958 -12.90 20.97 9.68
CA TYR A 958 -12.06 22.08 10.15
C TYR A 958 -12.87 23.35 10.46
N GLY A 959 -13.00 23.67 11.75
CA GLY A 959 -13.57 24.93 12.24
C GLY A 959 -13.82 24.89 13.75
N PRO A 960 -14.06 26.06 14.39
CA PRO A 960 -14.60 26.08 15.75
C PRO A 960 -15.98 25.39 15.79
N PRO A 961 -16.37 24.74 16.91
CA PRO A 961 -17.60 23.96 16.97
C PRO A 961 -18.82 24.75 16.50
N MET A 962 -19.64 24.14 15.64
CA MET A 962 -20.73 24.85 14.94
C MET A 962 -21.68 25.58 15.91
N GLY A 963 -21.95 25.00 17.10
CA GLY A 963 -22.75 25.63 18.16
C GLY A 963 -22.14 26.91 18.77
N LEU A 964 -20.82 27.07 18.74
CA LEU A 964 -20.13 28.29 19.21
C LEU A 964 -20.25 29.39 18.15
N SER A 965 -20.06 29.05 16.87
CA SER A 965 -20.30 29.96 15.74
C SER A 965 -21.77 30.40 15.65
N VAL A 966 -22.71 29.47 15.80
CA VAL A 966 -24.15 29.74 15.89
C VAL A 966 -24.49 30.56 17.14
N GLY A 967 -23.83 30.31 18.28
CA GLY A 967 -23.99 31.12 19.49
C GLY A 967 -23.57 32.58 19.31
N VAL A 968 -22.40 32.82 18.72
CA VAL A 968 -21.93 34.17 18.39
C VAL A 968 -22.85 34.84 17.35
N ALA A 969 -23.26 34.12 16.31
CA ALA A 969 -24.22 34.62 15.33
C ALA A 969 -25.57 34.98 15.97
N ALA A 970 -26.11 34.13 16.86
CA ALA A 970 -27.35 34.38 17.57
C ALA A 970 -27.26 35.59 18.50
N VAL A 971 -26.13 35.81 19.17
CA VAL A 971 -25.88 37.01 19.99
C VAL A 971 -25.80 38.27 19.13
N LEU A 972 -25.12 38.24 17.99
CA LEU A 972 -25.05 39.35 17.05
C LEU A 972 -26.41 39.66 16.40
N ILE A 973 -27.17 38.62 16.03
CA ILE A 973 -28.55 38.74 15.55
C ILE A 973 -29.43 39.33 16.65
N PHE A 974 -29.33 38.86 17.90
CA PHE A 974 -30.12 39.39 19.02
C PHE A 974 -29.85 40.89 19.26
N PHE A 975 -28.58 41.32 19.34
CA PHE A 975 -28.27 42.74 19.48
C PHE A 975 -28.68 43.58 18.27
N SER A 976 -28.59 43.02 17.05
CA SER A 976 -29.12 43.66 15.84
C SER A 976 -30.64 43.79 15.89
N PHE A 977 -31.36 42.76 16.37
CA PHE A 977 -32.81 42.77 16.52
C PHE A 977 -33.28 43.74 17.60
N VAL A 978 -32.54 43.86 18.71
CA VAL A 978 -32.77 44.87 19.75
C VAL A 978 -32.55 46.29 19.20
N SER A 979 -31.49 46.51 18.40
CA SER A 979 -31.23 47.79 17.73
C SER A 979 -32.33 48.16 16.74
N VAL A 980 -32.74 47.22 15.88
CA VAL A 980 -33.85 47.40 14.93
C VAL A 980 -35.17 47.63 15.67
N MET A 981 -35.48 46.88 16.73
CA MET A 981 -36.68 47.11 17.54
C MET A 981 -36.67 48.48 18.22
N TRP A 982 -35.52 48.99 18.66
CA TRP A 982 -35.42 50.32 19.25
C TRP A 982 -35.66 51.42 18.19
N SER A 983 -35.13 51.23 16.98
CA SER A 983 -35.39 52.09 15.82
C SER A 983 -36.87 52.09 15.40
N VAL A 984 -37.45 50.89 15.21
CA VAL A 984 -38.87 50.70 14.84
C VAL A 984 -39.81 51.25 15.92
N LYS A 985 -39.46 51.14 17.22
CA LYS A 985 -40.23 51.73 18.31
C LYS A 985 -40.18 53.27 18.35
N ASN A 986 -39.17 53.89 17.75
CA ASN A 986 -39.13 55.34 17.50
C ASN A 986 -39.94 55.72 16.24
N GLN A 987 -39.91 54.91 15.17
CA GLN A 987 -40.67 55.17 13.94
C GLN A 987 -42.19 54.94 14.09
N ASN A 988 -42.61 54.00 14.94
CA ASN A 988 -44.03 53.68 15.20
C ASN A 988 -44.83 54.75 15.98
N LYS A 989 -44.37 56.00 15.99
CA LYS A 989 -45.18 57.16 16.42
C LYS A 989 -46.02 57.78 15.30
N GLU A 990 -45.71 57.54 14.03
CA GLU A 990 -46.38 58.22 12.91
C GLU A 990 -47.34 57.32 12.09
N ALA A 991 -47.24 56.00 12.20
CA ALA A 991 -48.04 55.04 11.42
C ALA A 991 -49.42 54.66 12.03
N LEU A 992 -49.84 55.29 13.15
CA LEU A 992 -51.02 54.86 13.92
C LEU A 992 -52.33 55.56 13.49
N GLN A 993 -52.61 55.65 12.19
CA GLN A 993 -53.85 56.28 11.71
C GLN A 993 -54.39 55.83 10.34
N LEU A 994 -54.59 54.52 10.10
CA LEU A 994 -55.54 54.04 9.07
C LEU A 994 -56.09 52.62 9.34
N LYS A 995 -57.43 52.53 9.44
CA LYS A 995 -58.39 51.38 9.28
C LYS A 995 -57.82 49.94 9.27
N LYS A 996 -58.17 48.96 10.14
CA LYS A 996 -59.40 48.60 10.91
C LYS A 996 -60.52 47.90 10.09
N GLN A 997 -60.89 46.67 10.52
CA GLN A 997 -61.92 45.73 9.96
C GLN A 997 -61.47 44.96 8.69
N VAL A 998 -61.85 43.70 8.38
CA VAL A 998 -62.92 42.75 8.86
C VAL A 998 -62.31 41.40 9.38
N LYS A 999 -63.08 40.30 9.63
CA LYS A 999 -62.73 39.16 10.53
C LYS A 999 -63.31 37.76 10.11
N THR A 1000 -62.82 36.66 10.74
CA THR A 1000 -63.38 35.26 10.89
C THR A 1000 -63.44 34.33 9.64
N THR A 1001 -63.39 32.97 9.64
CA THR A 1001 -63.16 31.86 10.64
C THR A 1001 -62.86 30.48 9.93
N ALA A 1002 -62.44 29.41 10.65
CA ALA A 1002 -62.12 28.01 10.17
C ALA A 1002 -63.36 27.04 10.13
N GLN A 1003 -63.37 25.68 10.04
CA GLN A 1003 -62.46 24.51 10.29
C GLN A 1003 -63.07 23.23 9.57
N MET A 1004 -62.72 21.92 9.60
CA MET A 1004 -61.84 20.99 10.39
C MET A 1004 -61.51 19.65 9.61
N SER A 1005 -61.48 18.46 10.26
CA SER A 1005 -61.11 17.08 9.80
C SER A 1005 -61.84 16.01 10.67
N PRO A 1006 -61.46 14.71 10.90
CA PRO A 1006 -60.63 13.64 10.23
C PRO A 1006 -61.26 12.17 10.29
N VAL A 1007 -60.48 11.05 10.11
CA VAL A 1007 -60.50 9.69 10.81
C VAL A 1007 -60.33 8.39 9.94
N HIS A 1008 -59.73 7.33 10.56
CA HIS A 1008 -59.26 5.94 10.23
C HIS A 1008 -60.23 4.92 9.52
N GLU A 1009 -60.03 3.58 9.36
CA GLU A 1009 -59.32 2.43 10.05
C GLU A 1009 -59.43 1.11 9.16
N ASP A 1010 -58.79 -0.08 9.28
CA ASP A 1010 -57.45 -0.64 9.68
C ASP A 1010 -57.42 -2.23 9.43
N VAL A 1011 -56.33 -2.99 9.78
CA VAL A 1011 -56.27 -4.44 10.20
C VAL A 1011 -55.85 -5.62 9.23
N GLN A 1012 -54.60 -6.16 9.38
CA GLN A 1012 -54.09 -7.58 9.60
C GLN A 1012 -54.51 -8.84 8.73
N LEU A 1013 -53.89 -10.07 8.70
CA LEU A 1013 -52.80 -10.83 9.43
C LEU A 1013 -52.34 -12.17 8.71
N GLN A 1014 -51.13 -12.72 9.04
CA GLN A 1014 -50.67 -14.17 9.02
C GLN A 1014 -50.50 -14.99 7.69
N GLN A 1015 -49.74 -16.12 7.56
CA GLN A 1015 -48.45 -16.69 8.08
C GLN A 1015 -48.17 -18.13 7.47
N VAL A 1016 -46.93 -18.68 7.56
CA VAL A 1016 -46.52 -20.14 7.75
C VAL A 1016 -45.57 -20.85 6.71
N LYS A 1017 -44.27 -20.95 7.06
CA LYS A 1017 -43.27 -22.09 7.08
C LYS A 1017 -43.11 -23.18 5.96
N ARG A 1018 -41.84 -23.35 5.48
CA ARG A 1018 -40.85 -24.49 5.72
C ARG A 1018 -40.23 -25.31 4.53
N SER A 1019 -38.89 -25.52 4.61
CA SER A 1019 -38.05 -26.69 4.13
C SER A 1019 -37.91 -27.01 2.62
N SER A 1020 -36.79 -27.55 2.06
CA SER A 1020 -35.41 -27.87 2.55
C SER A 1020 -34.45 -28.34 1.43
N GLU A 1021 -33.14 -28.05 1.52
CA GLU A 1021 -31.94 -28.75 0.91
C GLU A 1021 -31.88 -28.98 -0.64
N ARG A 1022 -30.73 -29.18 -1.34
CA ARG A 1022 -29.30 -29.43 -0.99
C ARG A 1022 -28.30 -28.86 -2.08
N HIS A 1023 -26.99 -29.10 -1.93
CA HIS A 1023 -25.85 -28.44 -2.63
C HIS A 1023 -25.49 -28.87 -4.08
N SER A 1024 -24.65 -28.06 -4.73
CA SER A 1024 -23.54 -28.47 -5.63
C SER A 1024 -22.29 -27.56 -5.45
N GLN A 1025 -21.11 -27.98 -5.95
CA GLN A 1025 -19.79 -27.36 -5.65
C GLN A 1025 -19.17 -26.56 -6.81
N ARG A 1026 -18.12 -25.76 -6.53
CA ARG A 1026 -17.30 -24.99 -7.50
C ARG A 1026 -15.81 -25.35 -7.45
N ARG A 1027 -15.07 -25.07 -8.53
CA ARG A 1027 -13.59 -25.04 -8.56
C ARG A 1027 -13.02 -23.78 -7.87
N LEU A 1028 -11.75 -23.87 -7.50
CA LEU A 1028 -11.06 -23.02 -6.52
C LEU A 1028 -10.32 -21.81 -7.15
N LYS A 1029 -9.98 -20.83 -6.30
CA LYS A 1029 -8.80 -19.95 -6.49
C LYS A 1029 -7.55 -20.69 -5.99
N ASP A 1030 -6.38 -20.38 -6.54
CA ASP A 1030 -5.09 -20.58 -5.87
C ASP A 1030 -5.17 -19.99 -4.44
N ASN A 1031 -4.83 -20.77 -3.41
CA ASN A 1031 -4.99 -20.37 -2.01
C ASN A 1031 -3.63 -20.16 -1.34
N TYR A 1032 -3.23 -18.91 -1.17
CA TYR A 1032 -1.94 -18.51 -0.59
C TYR A 1032 -1.98 -18.26 0.93
N SER A 1033 -3.14 -18.42 1.59
CA SER A 1033 -3.38 -17.91 2.95
C SER A 1033 -2.71 -18.68 4.10
N GLN A 1034 -2.11 -19.85 3.83
CA GLN A 1034 -1.52 -20.73 4.87
C GLN A 1034 -0.21 -21.39 4.44
N ASN A 1035 0.54 -20.77 3.52
CA ASN A 1035 1.69 -21.40 2.86
C ASN A 1035 2.88 -21.64 3.81
N PHE A 1036 2.92 -22.86 4.37
CA PHE A 1036 4.12 -23.47 4.92
C PHE A 1036 4.93 -24.15 3.81
N VAL A 1037 6.26 -24.03 3.83
CA VAL A 1037 7.18 -24.54 2.79
C VAL A 1037 8.01 -25.70 3.35
#